data_AF-A0A151KWT4-F1
#
_entry.id   AF-A0A151KWT4-F1
#
_cell.length_a   1.000
_cell.length_b   1.000
_cell.length_c   1.000
_cell.angle_alpha   90.00
_cell.angle_beta   90.00
_cell.angle_gamma   90.00
#
_symmetry.space_group_name_H-M   'P 1'
#
loop_
_entity.id
_entity.type
_entity.pdbx_description
1 polymer ?
#
loop_
_entity_poly.entity_id
_entity_poly.type
_entity_poly.pdbx_seq_one_letter_code
_entity_poly.pdbx_strand_id
1 'polypeptide(L)'
;MNRYAILCLDNNPISTEQFRQELATFSHKFDVFTTDSLEEAHHAIEYLEQSQQEMALVIASHHAELNGVDFLIGLDKNPRTESARKILISGSSDIGAILTAVNEGRLDHCLTKPLPDNVLQNTVQKELTQFILKFDKEELLSYSSVLDQNRLLRAHIDNQMRSYQAGFIHDYHTLSDVELTERFIGALQAFFREKDETRACRTYSAEHLLTIEGEANKFLWFITSGEVALYKRDDMGMQREVVRHGKGNLVGGMSFVTGEKSFSTALTLCKTEVIKLDRSVFSQVMQSDSNLLPLFTNLLLRHFNRRLQRSINTKLQLQKTLESLESAHQQLIEKEKMAMLGQLVAGVAHELNNPIAAILRGIENLTQSLGSVLQSRHCEALQSKGIKVLDNAKLSKPLSTATLREKANQLNLDNRNLARKIVTLGLEQDSELIGRVKRSETGVKEVEVLENYFQVGNALRSIDVCAARIADMVKSLKGYARADDERVHKVDIHEGIEDTLVIFESRLKRHKVITDYCQLEPIYCQPIALQQVWTNMISNALDAMPDQGALTITTELKTRDGKNYVTVAFLDNGCGIPAQQKEAIFELNYTTKKEGNFGLGIGLSICLQIIHAHGGWIDVDSVVDQYTCMTIWLPLEAEGTHHE
;
A
#
# COMPACT_ATOMS: atom_id res chain seq x y z
N MET A 1 39.35 -9.44 10.46
CA MET A 1 39.55 -8.37 9.47
C MET A 1 39.03 -8.90 8.15
N ASN A 2 37.96 -8.31 7.67
CA ASN A 2 37.35 -8.67 6.40
C ASN A 2 38.17 -8.08 5.25
N ARG A 3 37.94 -8.56 4.03
CA ARG A 3 38.64 -8.06 2.83
C ARG A 3 38.26 -6.62 2.49
N TYR A 4 37.02 -6.24 2.83
CA TYR A 4 36.42 -4.97 2.46
C TYR A 4 35.90 -4.21 3.69
N ALA A 5 35.94 -2.88 3.63
CA ALA A 5 35.47 -1.98 4.67
C ALA A 5 34.31 -1.08 4.20
N ILE A 6 33.48 -0.65 5.15
CA ILE A 6 32.44 0.37 4.98
C ILE A 6 32.75 1.51 5.95
N LEU A 7 32.81 2.75 5.44
CA LEU A 7 33.00 3.95 6.26
C LEU A 7 31.72 4.78 6.28
N CYS A 8 31.29 5.17 7.46
CA CYS A 8 30.12 6.01 7.69
C CYS A 8 30.51 7.26 8.47
N LEU A 9 30.29 8.43 7.86
CA LEU A 9 30.58 9.74 8.42
C LEU A 9 29.27 10.49 8.72
N ASP A 10 28.91 10.61 9.99
CA ASP A 10 27.79 11.43 10.47
C ASP A 10 28.08 11.91 11.91
N ASN A 11 27.92 13.21 12.15
CA ASN A 11 28.14 13.84 13.45
C ASN A 11 26.89 13.84 14.33
N ASN A 12 25.72 13.41 13.82
CA ASN A 12 24.49 13.35 14.59
C ASN A 12 24.39 12.00 15.33
N PRO A 13 24.47 11.97 16.66
CA PRO A 13 24.52 10.71 17.43
C PRO A 13 23.26 9.84 17.26
N ILE A 14 22.10 10.44 16.98
CA ILE A 14 20.85 9.69 16.73
C ILE A 14 20.93 8.99 15.36
N SER A 15 21.40 9.71 14.33
CA SER A 15 21.60 9.14 13.00
C SER A 15 22.70 8.07 13.00
N THR A 16 23.79 8.29 13.72
CA THR A 16 24.91 7.33 13.81
C THR A 16 24.49 6.02 14.48
N GLU A 17 23.65 6.07 15.50
CA GLU A 17 23.12 4.85 16.14
C GLU A 17 22.13 4.11 15.22
N GLN A 18 21.26 4.84 14.51
CA GLN A 18 20.40 4.26 13.47
C GLN A 18 21.23 3.56 12.38
N PHE A 19 22.27 4.23 11.87
CA PHE A 19 23.15 3.67 10.84
C PHE A 19 23.90 2.45 11.37
N ARG A 20 24.36 2.46 12.62
CA ARG A 20 24.99 1.31 13.25
C ARG A 20 24.05 0.11 13.31
N GLN A 21 22.78 0.31 13.66
CA GLN A 21 21.78 -0.76 13.69
C GLN A 21 21.49 -1.32 12.29
N GLU A 22 21.26 -0.45 11.30
CA GLU A 22 20.99 -0.87 9.93
C GLU A 22 22.21 -1.53 9.25
N LEU A 23 23.42 -1.08 9.59
CA LEU A 23 24.66 -1.62 9.04
C LEU A 23 25.16 -2.89 9.77
N ALA A 24 24.60 -3.21 10.94
CA ALA A 24 25.02 -4.36 11.74
C ALA A 24 24.91 -5.67 10.96
N THR A 25 23.93 -5.81 10.07
CA THR A 25 23.74 -6.99 9.21
C THR A 25 24.95 -7.24 8.28
N PHE A 26 25.71 -6.21 7.92
CA PHE A 26 26.87 -6.33 7.03
C PHE A 26 28.19 -6.61 7.77
N SER A 27 28.23 -6.40 9.09
CA SER A 27 29.45 -6.52 9.92
C SER A 27 30.12 -7.90 9.87
N HIS A 28 29.35 -8.96 9.55
CA HIS A 28 29.88 -10.31 9.40
C HIS A 28 30.79 -10.50 8.18
N LYS A 29 30.72 -9.60 7.19
CA LYS A 29 31.45 -9.69 5.91
C LYS A 29 32.20 -8.42 5.53
N PHE A 30 31.88 -7.29 6.17
CA PHE A 30 32.51 -6.01 5.95
C PHE A 30 32.90 -5.41 7.30
N ASP A 31 34.10 -4.83 7.40
CA ASP A 31 34.46 -4.08 8.60
C ASP A 31 33.81 -2.70 8.54
N VAL A 32 32.96 -2.37 9.51
CA VAL A 32 32.17 -1.13 9.53
C VAL A 32 32.83 -0.11 10.46
N PHE A 33 33.19 1.05 9.92
CA PHE A 33 33.75 2.18 10.65
C PHE A 33 32.71 3.31 10.71
N THR A 34 32.35 3.75 11.92
CA THR A 34 31.49 4.90 12.14
C THR A 34 32.31 6.03 12.77
N THR A 35 32.38 7.16 12.10
CA THR A 35 33.17 8.34 12.51
C THR A 35 32.27 9.56 12.61
N ASP A 36 32.47 10.39 13.62
CA ASP A 36 31.67 11.60 13.84
C ASP A 36 32.31 12.88 13.27
N SER A 37 33.58 12.80 12.87
CA SER A 37 34.36 13.92 12.36
C SER A 37 35.15 13.56 11.11
N LEU A 38 35.47 14.58 10.31
CA LEU A 38 36.29 14.40 9.12
C LEU A 38 37.70 13.91 9.47
N GLU A 39 38.28 14.36 10.58
CA GLU A 39 39.62 13.92 11.02
C GLU A 39 39.65 12.42 11.34
N GLU A 40 38.66 11.92 12.08
CA GLU A 40 38.51 10.48 12.34
C GLU A 40 38.29 9.67 11.05
N ALA A 41 37.51 10.20 10.11
CA ALA A 41 37.30 9.55 8.82
C ALA A 41 38.61 9.41 8.01
N HIS A 42 39.47 10.44 8.04
CA HIS A 42 40.79 10.35 7.40
C HIS A 42 41.71 9.36 8.11
N HIS A 43 41.71 9.33 9.45
CA HIS A 43 42.46 8.33 10.20
C HIS A 43 41.98 6.90 9.95
N ALA A 44 40.67 6.69 9.77
CA ALA A 44 40.14 5.39 9.38
C ALA A 44 40.64 4.97 7.98
N ILE A 45 40.74 5.91 7.04
CA ILE A 45 41.30 5.65 5.70
C ILE A 45 42.81 5.34 5.78
N GLU A 46 43.58 6.09 6.57
CA GLU A 46 45.01 5.82 6.80
C GLU A 46 45.24 4.44 7.44
N TYR A 47 44.38 4.05 8.40
CA TYR A 47 44.43 2.73 9.02
C TYR A 47 44.19 1.61 8.00
N LEU A 48 43.26 1.80 7.05
CA LEU A 48 43.01 0.84 5.97
C LEU A 48 44.20 0.71 5.02
N GLU A 49 44.93 1.80 4.79
CA GLU A 49 46.16 1.77 3.98
C GLU A 49 47.26 0.94 4.66
N GLN A 50 47.41 1.06 5.98
CA GLN A 50 48.35 0.25 6.78
C GLN A 50 47.93 -1.23 6.85
N SER A 51 46.63 -1.52 6.87
CA SER A 51 46.08 -2.86 7.00
C SER A 51 45.90 -3.61 5.66
N GLN A 52 46.24 -2.97 4.53
CA GLN A 52 46.03 -3.48 3.16
C GLN A 52 44.58 -3.87 2.83
N GLN A 53 43.61 -3.20 3.45
CA GLN A 53 42.18 -3.44 3.23
C GLN A 53 41.61 -2.45 2.20
N GLU A 54 40.64 -2.90 1.39
CA GLU A 54 40.00 -2.05 0.38
C GLU A 54 38.67 -1.48 0.88
N MET A 55 38.39 -0.22 0.55
CA MET A 55 37.11 0.41 0.87
C MET A 55 36.06 0.01 -0.17
N ALA A 56 34.98 -0.63 0.26
CA ALA A 56 33.88 -1.00 -0.64
C ALA A 56 32.81 0.11 -0.75
N LEU A 57 32.54 0.81 0.35
CA LEU A 57 31.48 1.81 0.41
C LEU A 57 31.82 2.92 1.40
N VAL A 58 31.54 4.16 1.01
CA VAL A 58 31.58 5.32 1.90
C VAL A 58 30.23 6.03 1.92
N ILE A 59 29.71 6.27 3.12
CA ILE A 59 28.47 6.98 3.40
C ILE A 59 28.85 8.27 4.12
N ALA A 60 28.46 9.42 3.58
CA ALA A 60 28.70 10.70 4.22
C ALA A 60 27.43 11.54 4.32
N SER A 61 27.18 12.10 5.51
CA SER A 61 26.11 13.07 5.72
C SER A 61 26.56 14.49 5.39
N HIS A 62 25.68 15.30 4.79
CA HIS A 62 25.92 16.71 4.47
C HIS A 62 24.89 17.62 5.15
N HIS A 63 25.40 18.57 5.93
CA HIS A 63 24.65 19.66 6.55
C HIS A 63 25.60 20.79 6.97
N ALA A 64 25.07 21.87 7.57
CA ALA A 64 25.81 23.11 7.81
C ALA A 64 27.14 22.97 8.59
N GLU A 65 27.30 21.93 9.41
CA GLU A 65 28.50 21.69 10.25
C GLU A 65 29.41 20.58 9.70
N LEU A 66 28.97 19.83 8.69
CA LEU A 66 29.70 18.69 8.12
C LEU A 66 29.57 18.71 6.60
N ASN A 67 30.69 18.99 5.93
CA ASN A 67 30.75 19.00 4.47
C ASN A 67 31.08 17.59 3.94
N GLY A 68 30.07 16.72 3.92
CA GLY A 68 30.19 15.36 3.39
C GLY A 68 30.45 15.32 1.88
N VAL A 69 30.05 16.38 1.14
CA VAL A 69 30.24 16.46 -0.32
C VAL A 69 31.71 16.54 -0.70
N ASP A 70 32.46 17.50 -0.13
CA ASP A 70 33.89 17.68 -0.44
C ASP A 70 34.71 16.46 0.00
N PHE A 71 34.31 15.82 1.10
CA PHE A 71 34.93 14.59 1.57
C PHE A 71 34.81 13.48 0.53
N LEU A 72 33.60 13.19 0.01
CA LEU A 72 33.38 12.15 -1.00
C LEU A 72 34.12 12.43 -2.32
N ILE A 73 34.26 13.71 -2.70
CA ILE A 73 35.04 14.12 -3.88
C ILE A 73 36.54 13.87 -3.63
N GLY A 74 37.03 14.14 -2.42
CA GLY A 74 38.42 13.95 -2.02
C GLY A 74 38.90 12.49 -2.05
N LEU A 75 37.98 11.53 -1.88
CA LEU A 75 38.30 10.10 -1.84
C LEU A 75 38.92 9.55 -3.13
N ASP A 76 38.68 10.17 -4.29
CA ASP A 76 39.29 9.70 -5.55
C ASP A 76 40.80 9.93 -5.62
N LYS A 77 41.35 10.74 -4.72
CA LYS A 77 42.79 11.00 -4.67
C LYS A 77 43.57 9.83 -4.04
N ASN A 78 42.90 8.92 -3.34
CA ASN A 78 43.54 7.79 -2.69
C ASN A 78 43.21 6.48 -3.43
N PRO A 79 44.23 5.70 -3.85
CA PRO A 79 44.04 4.48 -4.65
C PRO A 79 43.23 3.37 -3.94
N ARG A 80 43.08 3.43 -2.62
CA ARG A 80 42.28 2.45 -1.84
C ARG A 80 40.81 2.83 -1.67
N THR A 81 40.44 4.07 -2.01
CA THR A 81 39.07 4.59 -1.95
C THR A 81 38.52 4.97 -3.32
N GLU A 82 39.35 4.98 -4.37
CA GLU A 82 38.94 5.24 -5.77
C GLU A 82 37.88 4.26 -6.28
N SER A 83 37.97 2.99 -5.89
CA SER A 83 37.01 1.95 -6.30
C SER A 83 35.74 1.91 -5.45
N ALA A 84 35.72 2.65 -4.32
CA ALA A 84 34.63 2.61 -3.36
C ALA A 84 33.35 3.23 -3.92
N ARG A 85 32.21 2.63 -3.60
CA ARG A 85 30.90 3.23 -3.88
C ARG A 85 30.65 4.39 -2.93
N LYS A 86 29.93 5.42 -3.37
CA LYS A 86 29.74 6.66 -2.59
C LYS A 86 28.27 7.02 -2.44
N ILE A 87 27.81 7.11 -1.19
CA ILE A 87 26.45 7.49 -0.82
C ILE A 87 26.47 8.81 -0.05
N LEU A 88 25.70 9.79 -0.53
CA LEU A 88 25.48 11.05 0.17
C LEU A 88 24.12 11.04 0.88
N ILE A 89 24.07 11.50 2.12
CA ILE A 89 22.82 11.70 2.86
C ILE A 89 22.68 13.20 3.15
N SER A 90 21.63 13.85 2.65
CA SER A 90 21.47 15.30 2.77
C SER A 90 20.16 15.70 3.46
N GLY A 91 20.20 16.73 4.31
CA GLY A 91 19.01 17.46 4.75
C GLY A 91 18.61 18.46 3.66
N SER A 92 17.32 18.57 3.34
CA SER A 92 16.69 19.23 2.18
C SER A 92 17.03 20.71 1.88
N SER A 93 18.05 21.32 2.51
CA SER A 93 18.37 22.74 2.41
C SER A 93 19.46 23.10 1.40
N ASP A 94 20.20 22.14 0.82
CA ASP A 94 21.47 22.45 0.10
C ASP A 94 21.58 21.82 -1.30
N ILE A 95 20.56 22.07 -2.14
CA ILE A 95 20.43 21.53 -3.51
C ILE A 95 21.65 21.85 -4.40
N GLY A 96 22.31 22.99 -4.17
CA GLY A 96 23.48 23.41 -4.96
C GLY A 96 24.70 22.50 -4.78
N ALA A 97 24.99 22.08 -3.56
CA ALA A 97 26.13 21.19 -3.28
C ALA A 97 25.89 19.76 -3.84
N ILE A 98 24.66 19.27 -3.75
CA ILE A 98 24.26 17.96 -4.30
C ILE A 98 24.40 17.95 -5.83
N LEU A 99 23.94 19.02 -6.51
CA LEU A 99 24.04 19.14 -7.97
C LEU A 99 25.50 19.16 -8.46
N THR A 100 26.40 19.84 -7.75
CA THR A 100 27.84 19.86 -8.07
C THR A 100 28.43 18.44 -7.98
N ALA A 101 28.15 17.73 -6.90
CA ALA A 101 28.68 16.39 -6.67
C ALA A 101 28.13 15.33 -7.65
N VAL A 102 26.86 15.46 -8.06
CA VAL A 102 26.25 14.62 -9.09
C VAL A 102 26.80 14.95 -10.48
N ASN A 103 26.97 16.24 -10.81
CA ASN A 103 27.50 16.66 -12.11
C ASN A 103 28.98 16.30 -12.32
N GLU A 104 29.77 16.22 -11.25
CA GLU A 104 31.15 15.71 -11.34
C GLU A 104 31.21 14.18 -11.50
N GLY A 105 30.08 13.47 -11.46
CA GLY A 105 29.97 12.03 -11.71
C GLY A 105 30.55 11.16 -10.59
N ARG A 106 30.73 11.73 -9.39
CA ARG A 106 31.44 11.10 -8.27
C ARG A 106 30.50 10.57 -7.17
N LEU A 107 29.20 10.54 -7.42
CA LEU A 107 28.18 10.00 -6.50
C LEU A 107 27.44 8.83 -7.14
N ASP A 108 27.33 7.73 -6.41
CA ASP A 108 26.58 6.55 -6.85
C ASP A 108 25.13 6.58 -6.36
N HIS A 109 24.90 7.15 -5.18
CA HIS A 109 23.55 7.33 -4.63
C HIS A 109 23.43 8.58 -3.74
N CYS A 110 22.23 9.16 -3.69
CA CYS A 110 21.91 10.26 -2.79
C CYS A 110 20.58 9.99 -2.07
N LEU A 111 20.57 10.13 -0.75
CA LEU A 111 19.39 10.01 0.11
C LEU A 111 19.08 11.34 0.79
N THR A 112 17.80 11.56 1.13
CA THR A 112 17.34 12.81 1.77
C THR A 112 16.74 12.50 3.15
N LYS A 113 17.16 13.22 4.19
CA LYS A 113 16.58 13.12 5.54
C LYS A 113 15.19 13.80 5.57
N PRO A 114 14.20 13.28 6.34
CA PRO A 114 14.27 12.10 7.21
C PRO A 114 14.26 10.79 6.42
N LEU A 115 15.08 9.83 6.84
CA LEU A 115 15.19 8.51 6.20
C LEU A 115 14.09 7.59 6.75
N PRO A 116 13.22 7.01 5.90
CA PRO A 116 12.31 5.95 6.32
C PRO A 116 13.06 4.67 6.73
N ASP A 117 12.43 3.84 7.55
CA ASP A 117 13.01 2.57 8.02
C ASP A 117 13.48 1.68 6.85
N ASN A 118 14.67 1.08 6.99
CA ASN A 118 15.32 0.17 6.03
C ASN A 118 15.73 0.76 4.68
N VAL A 119 15.51 2.05 4.41
CA VAL A 119 15.91 2.67 3.14
C VAL A 119 17.44 2.71 2.99
N LEU A 120 18.15 3.02 4.06
CA LEU A 120 19.61 3.01 4.03
C LEU A 120 20.13 1.59 3.86
N GLN A 121 19.63 0.62 4.64
CA GLN A 121 19.99 -0.79 4.50
C GLN A 121 19.83 -1.32 3.06
N ASN A 122 18.68 -1.06 2.43
CA ASN A 122 18.40 -1.47 1.04
C ASN A 122 19.35 -0.82 0.04
N THR A 123 19.67 0.47 0.23
CA THR A 123 20.59 1.21 -0.62
C THR A 123 22.02 0.66 -0.50
N VAL A 124 22.49 0.45 0.73
CA VAL A 124 23.80 -0.14 1.04
C VAL A 124 23.92 -1.53 0.43
N GLN A 125 22.89 -2.37 0.58
CA GLN A 125 22.86 -3.72 -0.01
C GLN A 125 23.01 -3.67 -1.53
N LYS A 126 22.29 -2.78 -2.20
CA LYS A 126 22.34 -2.61 -3.66
C LYS A 126 23.72 -2.16 -4.14
N GLU A 127 24.31 -1.15 -3.50
CA GLU A 127 25.59 -0.59 -3.90
C GLU A 127 26.75 -1.56 -3.63
N LEU A 128 26.77 -2.22 -2.47
CA LEU A 128 27.75 -3.26 -2.17
C LEU A 128 27.65 -4.46 -3.12
N THR A 129 26.42 -4.85 -3.52
CA THR A 129 26.23 -5.89 -4.54
C THR A 129 26.91 -5.50 -5.85
N GLN A 130 26.77 -4.25 -6.29
CA GLN A 130 27.42 -3.77 -7.52
C GLN A 130 28.95 -3.74 -7.41
N PHE A 131 29.48 -3.34 -6.26
CA PHE A 131 30.91 -3.36 -5.98
C PHE A 131 31.49 -4.78 -6.07
N ILE A 132 30.90 -5.74 -5.34
CA ILE A 132 31.36 -7.13 -5.31
C ILE A 132 31.29 -7.79 -6.69
N LEU A 133 30.24 -7.54 -7.46
CA LEU A 133 30.13 -8.03 -8.85
C LEU A 133 31.28 -7.56 -9.77
N LYS A 134 31.82 -6.38 -9.51
CA LYS A 134 32.89 -5.79 -10.30
C LYS A 134 34.27 -6.28 -9.86
N PHE A 135 34.52 -6.35 -8.55
CA PHE A 135 35.86 -6.52 -7.99
C PHE A 135 36.15 -7.90 -7.36
N ASP A 136 35.13 -8.68 -6.95
CA ASP A 136 35.32 -9.99 -6.29
C ASP A 136 34.56 -11.12 -6.99
N LYS A 137 35.00 -11.45 -8.21
CA LYS A 137 34.32 -12.41 -9.10
C LYS A 137 34.48 -13.89 -8.70
N GLU A 138 35.42 -14.20 -7.82
CA GLU A 138 35.78 -15.57 -7.44
C GLU A 138 34.93 -16.07 -6.26
N GLU A 139 34.63 -15.20 -5.27
CA GLU A 139 33.89 -15.56 -4.06
C GLU A 139 32.47 -14.97 -3.97
N LEU A 140 31.80 -14.74 -5.10
CA LEU A 140 30.47 -14.11 -5.17
C LEU A 140 29.42 -14.75 -4.25
N LEU A 141 29.42 -16.08 -4.12
CA LEU A 141 28.43 -16.80 -3.29
C LEU A 141 28.66 -16.62 -1.78
N SER A 142 29.87 -16.25 -1.37
CA SER A 142 30.17 -16.05 0.06
C SER A 142 29.46 -14.84 0.65
N TYR A 143 29.05 -13.88 -0.21
CA TYR A 143 28.31 -12.67 0.16
C TYR A 143 26.78 -12.81 0.00
N SER A 144 26.30 -13.96 -0.50
CA SER A 144 24.87 -14.18 -0.81
C SER A 144 23.93 -14.15 0.40
N SER A 145 24.46 -14.32 1.62
CA SER A 145 23.70 -14.24 2.87
C SER A 145 23.41 -12.80 3.32
N VAL A 146 24.13 -11.82 2.78
CA VAL A 146 24.06 -10.41 3.20
C VAL A 146 23.63 -9.50 2.03
N LEU A 147 24.08 -9.81 0.82
CA LEU A 147 23.83 -9.03 -0.40
C LEU A 147 22.71 -9.65 -1.26
N ASP A 148 22.39 -9.02 -2.40
CA ASP A 148 21.34 -9.53 -3.31
C ASP A 148 21.74 -10.89 -3.91
N GLN A 149 21.21 -11.94 -3.30
CA GLN A 149 21.44 -13.33 -3.66
C GLN A 149 21.12 -13.62 -5.13
N ASN A 150 20.06 -13.02 -5.68
CA ASN A 150 19.63 -13.28 -7.05
C ASN A 150 20.62 -12.71 -8.07
N ARG A 151 21.13 -11.50 -7.82
CA ARG A 151 22.15 -10.88 -8.69
C ARG A 151 23.49 -11.61 -8.62
N LEU A 152 23.95 -11.94 -7.42
CA LEU A 152 25.22 -12.65 -7.22
C LEU A 152 25.18 -14.07 -7.82
N LEU A 153 24.08 -14.79 -7.64
CA LEU A 153 23.90 -16.13 -8.20
C LEU A 153 23.94 -16.11 -9.74
N ARG A 154 23.29 -15.13 -10.38
CA ARG A 154 23.35 -14.97 -11.85
C ARG A 154 24.77 -14.73 -12.34
N ALA A 155 25.48 -13.78 -11.73
CA ALA A 155 26.84 -13.47 -12.14
C ALA A 155 27.80 -14.63 -11.89
N HIS A 156 27.61 -15.39 -10.80
CA HIS A 156 28.37 -16.61 -10.55
C HIS A 156 28.07 -17.68 -11.59
N ILE A 157 26.80 -17.92 -11.93
CA ILE A 157 26.40 -18.85 -13.00
C ILE A 157 27.00 -18.41 -14.34
N ASP A 158 26.96 -17.12 -14.68
CA ASP A 158 27.52 -16.59 -15.92
C ASP A 158 29.06 -16.73 -15.96
N ASN A 159 29.76 -16.48 -14.84
CA ASN A 159 31.21 -16.67 -14.74
C ASN A 159 31.60 -18.15 -14.80
N GLN A 160 30.88 -19.02 -14.09
CA GLN A 160 31.05 -20.47 -14.18
C GLN A 160 30.75 -20.93 -15.60
N MET A 161 29.70 -20.45 -16.25
CA MET A 161 29.43 -20.76 -17.67
C MET A 161 30.59 -20.35 -18.57
N ARG A 162 31.17 -19.16 -18.39
CA ARG A 162 32.35 -18.72 -19.16
C ARG A 162 33.59 -19.58 -18.88
N SER A 163 33.80 -20.00 -17.62
CA SER A 163 34.91 -20.88 -17.22
C SER A 163 34.72 -22.31 -17.74
N TYR A 164 33.52 -22.87 -17.60
CA TYR A 164 33.13 -24.16 -18.18
C TYR A 164 33.18 -24.15 -19.72
N GLN A 165 32.86 -23.02 -20.37
CA GLN A 165 33.05 -22.79 -21.81
C GLN A 165 34.53 -22.73 -22.22
N ALA A 166 35.44 -22.39 -21.31
CA ALA A 166 36.88 -22.34 -21.60
C ALA A 166 37.58 -23.70 -21.41
N GLY A 167 37.03 -24.61 -20.60
CA GLY A 167 37.67 -25.88 -20.21
C GLY A 167 37.35 -27.11 -21.07
N PHE A 168 36.24 -27.12 -21.83
CA PHE A 168 35.80 -28.29 -22.59
C PHE A 168 35.92 -28.08 -24.12
N ILE A 169 37.07 -28.50 -24.67
CA ILE A 169 37.31 -28.84 -26.09
C ILE A 169 37.18 -27.66 -27.07
N HIS A 170 38.33 -27.12 -27.46
CA HIS A 170 38.53 -25.95 -28.31
C HIS A 170 37.84 -26.02 -29.70
N ASP A 171 37.50 -27.21 -30.21
CA ASP A 171 37.14 -27.39 -31.63
C ASP A 171 35.66 -27.22 -31.98
N TYR A 172 34.73 -27.35 -31.03
CA TYR A 172 33.28 -27.36 -31.33
C TYR A 172 32.54 -26.07 -30.92
N HIS A 173 33.22 -25.12 -30.26
CA HIS A 173 32.62 -23.85 -29.83
C HIS A 173 32.40 -22.85 -30.97
N THR A 174 33.19 -22.92 -32.04
CA THR A 174 33.06 -22.04 -33.23
C THR A 174 31.87 -22.40 -34.11
N LEU A 175 31.32 -23.61 -33.96
CA LEU A 175 30.19 -24.07 -34.76
C LEU A 175 28.87 -23.47 -34.25
N SER A 176 28.12 -22.89 -35.18
CA SER A 176 26.73 -22.49 -34.97
C SER A 176 25.85 -23.72 -34.67
N ASP A 177 24.70 -23.51 -34.05
CA ASP A 177 23.76 -24.61 -33.75
C ASP A 177 23.35 -25.37 -35.02
N VAL A 178 23.22 -24.67 -36.14
CA VAL A 178 22.86 -25.25 -37.44
C VAL A 178 23.98 -26.17 -37.91
N GLU A 179 25.23 -25.71 -37.90
CA GLU A 179 26.38 -26.51 -38.35
C GLU A 179 26.64 -27.73 -37.47
N LEU A 180 26.48 -27.57 -36.14
CA LEU A 180 26.69 -28.64 -35.18
C LEU A 180 25.62 -29.72 -35.34
N THR A 181 24.38 -29.30 -35.59
CA THR A 181 23.25 -30.18 -35.89
C THR A 181 23.40 -30.89 -37.24
N GLU A 182 23.82 -30.19 -38.29
CA GLU A 182 24.04 -30.78 -39.62
C GLU A 182 25.18 -31.80 -39.61
N ARG A 183 26.30 -31.51 -38.92
CA ARG A 183 27.38 -32.49 -38.74
C ARG A 183 26.91 -33.72 -38.00
N PHE A 184 26.14 -33.55 -36.94
CA PHE A 184 25.62 -34.66 -36.14
C PHE A 184 24.63 -35.53 -36.93
N ILE A 185 23.66 -34.92 -37.63
CA ILE A 185 22.71 -35.64 -38.49
C ILE A 185 23.44 -36.32 -39.66
N GLY A 186 24.40 -35.63 -40.28
CA GLY A 186 25.18 -36.19 -41.38
C GLY A 186 25.97 -37.44 -40.98
N ALA A 187 26.57 -37.43 -39.79
CA ALA A 187 27.28 -38.58 -39.25
C ALA A 187 26.34 -39.75 -38.90
N LEU A 188 25.16 -39.47 -38.31
CA LEU A 188 24.14 -40.50 -38.10
C LEU A 188 23.65 -41.10 -39.43
N GLN A 189 23.37 -40.27 -40.44
CA GLN A 189 22.93 -40.75 -41.74
C GLN A 189 24.02 -41.54 -42.48
N ALA A 190 25.29 -41.22 -42.29
CA ALA A 190 26.41 -41.99 -42.83
C ALA A 190 26.49 -43.37 -42.17
N PHE A 191 26.38 -43.42 -40.84
CA PHE A 191 26.40 -44.68 -40.07
C PHE A 191 25.29 -45.66 -40.52
N PHE A 192 24.07 -45.16 -40.70
CA PHE A 192 22.94 -46.01 -41.13
C PHE A 192 22.90 -46.27 -42.65
N ARG A 193 23.80 -45.70 -43.46
CA ARG A 193 23.78 -45.88 -44.93
C ARG A 193 24.29 -47.26 -45.38
N GLU A 194 25.23 -47.85 -44.64
CA GLU A 194 25.89 -49.11 -45.04
C GLU A 194 25.32 -50.36 -44.33
N LYS A 195 24.67 -50.22 -43.16
CA LYS A 195 23.99 -51.31 -42.42
C LYS A 195 22.85 -50.82 -41.51
N ASP A 196 21.67 -50.50 -42.04
CA ASP A 196 20.47 -50.23 -41.22
C ASP A 196 19.71 -51.53 -40.87
N GLU A 197 20.37 -52.46 -40.18
CA GLU A 197 19.71 -53.68 -39.68
C GLU A 197 18.62 -53.38 -38.63
N THR A 198 18.65 -52.17 -38.02
CA THR A 198 17.79 -51.76 -36.90
C THR A 198 16.57 -50.93 -37.30
N ARG A 199 16.44 -50.55 -38.59
CA ARG A 199 15.38 -49.66 -39.11
C ARG A 199 15.27 -48.36 -38.28
N ALA A 200 16.41 -47.73 -38.06
CA ALA A 200 16.52 -46.50 -37.28
C ALA A 200 15.95 -45.29 -38.03
N CYS A 201 16.14 -45.21 -39.35
CA CYS A 201 15.55 -44.17 -40.19
C CYS A 201 14.07 -44.49 -40.46
N ARG A 202 13.16 -43.59 -40.04
CA ARG A 202 11.71 -43.81 -40.14
C ARG A 202 10.99 -42.57 -40.67
N THR A 203 9.89 -42.80 -41.36
CA THR A 203 8.96 -41.76 -41.78
C THR A 203 7.62 -42.00 -41.10
N TYR A 204 7.12 -40.97 -40.43
CA TYR A 204 5.82 -40.97 -39.77
C TYR A 204 4.83 -40.08 -40.52
N SER A 205 3.54 -40.45 -40.49
CA SER A 205 2.44 -39.61 -40.97
C SER A 205 2.26 -38.40 -40.05
N ALA A 206 1.42 -37.44 -40.46
CA ALA A 206 0.87 -36.45 -39.54
C ALA A 206 0.13 -37.14 -38.39
N GLU A 207 0.06 -36.48 -37.24
CA GLU A 207 -0.63 -36.91 -36.01
C GLU A 207 -0.04 -38.18 -35.36
N HIS A 208 1.22 -38.52 -35.66
CA HIS A 208 1.91 -39.61 -35.00
C HIS A 208 2.52 -39.15 -33.67
N LEU A 209 2.23 -39.92 -32.60
CA LEU A 209 2.77 -39.67 -31.28
C LEU A 209 4.20 -40.23 -31.17
N LEU A 210 5.16 -39.35 -30.85
CA LEU A 210 6.53 -39.75 -30.55
C LEU A 210 6.70 -40.00 -29.04
N THR A 211 6.23 -39.07 -28.20
CA THR A 211 6.25 -39.20 -26.73
C THR A 211 4.89 -38.86 -26.15
N ILE A 212 4.59 -39.40 -24.97
CA ILE A 212 3.40 -39.07 -24.18
C ILE A 212 3.87 -38.55 -22.83
N GLU A 213 3.36 -37.39 -22.42
CA GLU A 213 3.65 -36.78 -21.12
C GLU A 213 3.34 -37.76 -19.97
N GLY A 214 4.30 -37.95 -19.05
CA GLY A 214 4.15 -38.83 -17.89
C GLY A 214 4.46 -40.32 -18.16
N GLU A 215 4.72 -40.70 -19.41
CA GLU A 215 5.13 -42.08 -19.75
C GLU A 215 6.66 -42.24 -19.82
N ALA A 216 7.13 -43.46 -19.59
CA ALA A 216 8.55 -43.77 -19.70
C ALA A 216 9.04 -43.66 -21.16
N ASN A 217 10.11 -42.89 -21.38
CA ASN A 217 10.70 -42.79 -22.71
C ASN A 217 11.80 -43.83 -22.92
N LYS A 218 11.72 -44.58 -24.02
CA LYS A 218 12.72 -45.58 -24.40
C LYS A 218 13.53 -45.17 -25.64
N PHE A 219 13.13 -44.12 -26.32
CA PHE A 219 13.71 -43.76 -27.61
C PHE A 219 14.09 -42.27 -27.68
N LEU A 220 15.03 -41.98 -28.55
CA LEU A 220 15.47 -40.66 -28.92
C LEU A 220 15.12 -40.46 -30.39
N TRP A 221 14.50 -39.33 -30.74
CA TRP A 221 14.16 -39.02 -32.13
C TRP A 221 14.89 -37.77 -32.58
N PHE A 222 15.60 -37.86 -33.71
CA PHE A 222 16.17 -36.71 -34.40
C PHE A 222 15.36 -36.39 -35.64
N ILE A 223 14.90 -35.16 -35.80
CA ILE A 223 14.08 -34.75 -36.94
C ILE A 223 14.99 -34.44 -38.12
N THR A 224 14.90 -35.22 -39.19
CA THR A 224 15.66 -34.98 -40.43
C THR A 224 14.86 -34.18 -41.46
N SER A 225 13.52 -34.27 -41.41
CA SER A 225 12.59 -33.50 -42.23
C SER A 225 11.21 -33.46 -41.57
N GLY A 226 10.44 -32.39 -41.77
CA GLY A 226 9.11 -32.20 -41.19
C GLY A 226 9.07 -31.44 -39.86
N GLU A 227 7.90 -31.42 -39.22
CA GLU A 227 7.62 -30.67 -37.98
C GLU A 227 6.97 -31.54 -36.91
N VAL A 228 7.33 -31.26 -35.65
CA VAL A 228 6.80 -31.89 -34.44
C VAL A 228 6.40 -30.81 -33.45
N ALA A 229 5.17 -30.84 -32.94
CA ALA A 229 4.71 -30.01 -31.83
C ALA A 229 4.88 -30.75 -30.50
N LEU A 230 5.35 -30.03 -29.48
CA LEU A 230 5.39 -30.49 -28.10
C LEU A 230 4.25 -29.85 -27.31
N TYR A 231 3.37 -30.69 -26.74
CA TYR A 231 2.27 -30.29 -25.89
C TYR A 231 2.56 -30.60 -24.42
N LYS A 232 2.09 -29.73 -23.52
CA LYS A 232 2.10 -29.95 -22.07
C LYS A 232 0.73 -29.61 -21.49
N ARG A 233 0.28 -30.36 -20.48
CA ARG A 233 -0.90 -29.98 -19.69
C ARG A 233 -0.57 -28.87 -18.69
N ASP A 234 -1.39 -27.82 -18.68
CA ASP A 234 -1.35 -26.80 -17.63
C ASP A 234 -2.00 -27.30 -16.33
N ASP A 235 -1.93 -26.51 -15.26
CA ASP A 235 -2.47 -26.87 -13.94
C ASP A 235 -4.00 -27.06 -13.95
N MET A 236 -4.69 -26.59 -15.00
CA MET A 236 -6.13 -26.78 -15.24
C MET A 236 -6.43 -27.99 -16.12
N GLY A 237 -5.41 -28.76 -16.53
CA GLY A 237 -5.53 -29.96 -17.35
C GLY A 237 -5.65 -29.71 -18.86
N MET A 238 -5.59 -28.46 -19.32
CA MET A 238 -5.65 -28.14 -20.76
C MET A 238 -4.29 -28.34 -21.43
N GLN A 239 -4.28 -29.00 -22.59
CA GLN A 239 -3.06 -29.16 -23.40
C GLN A 239 -2.73 -27.86 -24.14
N ARG A 240 -1.51 -27.35 -23.97
CA ARG A 240 -0.96 -26.21 -24.71
C ARG A 240 0.27 -26.60 -25.50
N GLU A 241 0.39 -26.10 -26.73
CA GLU A 241 1.62 -26.20 -27.53
C GLU A 241 2.69 -25.34 -26.87
N VAL A 242 3.80 -25.97 -26.45
CA VAL A 242 4.91 -25.29 -25.75
C VAL A 242 5.99 -24.90 -26.75
N VAL A 243 6.30 -25.80 -27.68
CA VAL A 243 7.39 -25.62 -28.65
C VAL A 243 7.08 -26.41 -29.92
N ARG A 244 7.43 -25.81 -31.06
CA ARG A 244 7.49 -26.47 -32.37
C ARG A 244 8.94 -26.77 -32.75
N HIS A 245 9.21 -28.01 -33.13
CA HIS A 245 10.50 -28.50 -33.53
C HIS A 245 10.49 -28.91 -35.01
N GLY A 246 11.37 -28.32 -35.81
CA GLY A 246 11.62 -28.69 -37.21
C GLY A 246 12.91 -29.50 -37.38
N LYS A 247 13.34 -29.66 -38.64
CA LYS A 247 14.63 -30.30 -39.00
C LYS A 247 15.77 -29.84 -38.08
N GLY A 248 16.54 -30.79 -37.58
CA GLY A 248 17.68 -30.55 -36.71
C GLY A 248 17.38 -30.65 -35.21
N ASN A 249 16.11 -30.58 -34.81
CA ASN A 249 15.76 -30.69 -33.41
C ASN A 249 15.66 -32.15 -32.95
N LEU A 250 15.85 -32.34 -31.64
CA LEU A 250 15.75 -33.63 -30.98
C LEU A 250 14.51 -33.67 -30.09
N VAL A 251 13.86 -34.83 -30.03
CA VAL A 251 12.69 -35.09 -29.19
C VAL A 251 13.04 -36.23 -28.23
N GLY A 252 12.71 -36.05 -26.95
CA GLY A 252 12.95 -37.07 -25.92
C GLY A 252 14.38 -37.13 -25.38
N GLY A 253 15.25 -36.15 -25.69
CA GLY A 253 16.65 -36.12 -25.23
C GLY A 253 16.84 -36.29 -23.73
N MET A 254 16.18 -35.45 -22.94
CA MET A 254 16.31 -35.48 -21.48
C MET A 254 15.76 -36.79 -20.89
N SER A 255 14.52 -37.17 -21.22
CA SER A 255 13.93 -38.41 -20.69
C SER A 255 14.69 -39.67 -21.12
N PHE A 256 15.34 -39.64 -22.28
CA PHE A 256 16.23 -40.70 -22.73
C PHE A 256 17.54 -40.75 -21.92
N VAL A 257 18.19 -39.61 -21.67
CA VAL A 257 19.47 -39.55 -20.94
C VAL A 257 19.26 -39.79 -19.44
N THR A 258 18.32 -39.10 -18.80
CA THR A 258 18.06 -39.19 -17.35
C THR A 258 17.29 -40.45 -16.95
N GLY A 259 16.54 -41.05 -17.89
CA GLY A 259 15.65 -42.18 -17.61
C GLY A 259 14.32 -41.77 -16.96
N GLU A 260 14.08 -40.47 -16.80
CA GLU A 260 12.82 -39.94 -16.28
C GLU A 260 11.67 -40.10 -17.28
N LYS A 261 10.44 -39.92 -16.79
CA LYS A 261 9.24 -39.87 -17.62
C LYS A 261 9.31 -38.68 -18.60
N SER A 262 8.69 -38.85 -19.77
CA SER A 262 8.57 -37.80 -20.78
C SER A 262 7.88 -36.56 -20.21
N PHE A 263 8.52 -35.41 -20.37
CA PHE A 263 8.01 -34.12 -19.88
C PHE A 263 6.88 -33.55 -20.74
N SER A 264 6.78 -33.96 -22.00
CA SER A 264 5.81 -33.43 -22.96
C SER A 264 5.33 -34.52 -23.91
N THR A 265 4.12 -34.32 -24.43
CA THR A 265 3.56 -35.13 -25.50
C THR A 265 4.04 -34.58 -26.83
N ALA A 266 4.69 -35.39 -27.66
CA ALA A 266 5.23 -34.97 -28.95
C ALA A 266 4.39 -35.54 -30.10
N LEU A 267 3.91 -34.69 -30.98
CA LEU A 267 3.04 -35.05 -32.10
C LEU A 267 3.63 -34.53 -33.42
N THR A 268 3.72 -35.39 -34.44
CA THR A 268 4.09 -34.94 -35.80
C THR A 268 2.95 -34.12 -36.40
N LEU A 269 3.26 -32.97 -37.01
CA LEU A 269 2.25 -32.10 -37.63
C LEU A 269 2.07 -32.38 -39.12
N CYS A 270 3.12 -32.88 -39.76
CA CYS A 270 3.14 -33.24 -41.16
C CYS A 270 3.86 -34.58 -41.35
N LYS A 271 4.10 -34.98 -42.60
CA LYS A 271 4.94 -36.15 -42.89
C LYS A 271 6.36 -35.85 -42.41
N THR A 272 6.80 -36.52 -41.35
CA THR A 272 8.05 -36.22 -40.65
C THR A 272 9.00 -37.40 -40.73
N GLU A 273 10.22 -37.15 -41.19
CA GLU A 273 11.32 -38.11 -41.22
C GLU A 273 12.16 -37.92 -39.97
N VAL A 274 12.45 -39.05 -39.30
CA VAL A 274 13.22 -39.04 -38.05
C VAL A 274 14.19 -40.21 -37.99
N ILE A 275 15.30 -40.02 -37.26
CA ILE A 275 16.20 -41.08 -36.85
C ILE A 275 15.81 -41.47 -35.42
N LYS A 276 15.27 -42.68 -35.25
CA LYS A 276 14.81 -43.24 -33.98
C LYS A 276 15.90 -44.15 -33.40
N LEU A 277 16.42 -43.77 -32.24
CA LEU A 277 17.49 -44.51 -31.53
C LEU A 277 16.95 -45.03 -30.20
N ASP A 278 17.17 -46.31 -29.90
CA ASP A 278 17.05 -46.85 -28.54
C ASP A 278 18.41 -46.82 -27.82
N ARG A 279 18.45 -47.24 -26.55
CA ARG A 279 19.69 -47.24 -25.76
C ARG A 279 20.79 -48.11 -26.36
N SER A 280 20.46 -49.29 -26.90
CA SER A 280 21.45 -50.19 -27.49
C SER A 280 22.04 -49.63 -28.78
N VAL A 281 21.18 -49.12 -29.68
CA VAL A 281 21.62 -48.50 -30.93
C VAL A 281 22.39 -47.23 -30.67
N PHE A 282 21.95 -46.40 -29.71
CA PHE A 282 22.66 -45.19 -29.31
C PHE A 282 24.08 -45.51 -28.81
N SER A 283 24.23 -46.50 -27.91
CA SER A 283 25.56 -46.91 -27.44
C SER A 283 26.45 -47.45 -28.56
N GLN A 284 25.90 -48.22 -29.50
CA GLN A 284 26.65 -48.70 -30.68
C GLN A 284 27.15 -47.56 -31.56
N VAL A 285 26.28 -46.58 -31.86
CA VAL A 285 26.65 -45.39 -32.65
C VAL A 285 27.78 -44.62 -31.97
N MET A 286 27.66 -44.40 -30.65
CA MET A 286 28.65 -43.64 -29.88
C MET A 286 29.99 -44.37 -29.71
N GLN A 287 29.99 -45.71 -29.73
CA GLN A 287 31.22 -46.52 -29.73
C GLN A 287 31.88 -46.58 -31.12
N SER A 288 31.10 -46.44 -32.18
CA SER A 288 31.57 -46.53 -33.57
C SER A 288 32.29 -45.25 -34.01
N ASP A 289 31.89 -44.09 -33.49
CA ASP A 289 32.55 -42.81 -33.73
C ASP A 289 32.67 -42.01 -32.43
N SER A 290 33.90 -41.96 -31.90
CA SER A 290 34.23 -41.22 -30.68
C SER A 290 34.03 -39.71 -30.80
N ASN A 291 33.91 -39.17 -32.02
CA ASN A 291 33.67 -37.75 -32.26
C ASN A 291 32.18 -37.37 -32.19
N LEU A 292 31.26 -38.35 -32.19
CA LEU A 292 29.82 -38.09 -32.11
C LEU A 292 29.34 -37.75 -30.70
N LEU A 293 29.96 -38.33 -29.67
CA LEU A 293 29.54 -38.13 -28.28
C LEU A 293 29.73 -36.66 -27.81
N PRO A 294 30.86 -35.97 -28.13
CA PRO A 294 31.03 -34.55 -27.85
C PRO A 294 30.03 -33.65 -28.59
N LEU A 295 29.69 -33.98 -29.85
CA LEU A 295 28.70 -33.25 -30.65
C LEU A 295 27.31 -33.37 -30.04
N PHE A 296 26.90 -34.59 -29.70
CA PHE A 296 25.61 -34.86 -29.06
C PHE A 296 25.48 -34.15 -27.70
N THR A 297 26.52 -34.23 -26.88
CA THR A 297 26.56 -33.61 -25.55
C THR A 297 26.42 -32.09 -25.65
N ASN A 298 27.10 -31.47 -26.63
CA ASN A 298 26.97 -30.04 -26.90
C ASN A 298 25.55 -29.65 -27.35
N LEU A 299 24.92 -30.43 -28.24
CA LEU A 299 23.52 -30.17 -28.67
C LEU A 299 22.56 -30.20 -27.48
N LEU A 300 22.67 -31.21 -26.62
CA LEU A 300 21.83 -31.33 -25.43
C LEU A 300 22.05 -30.16 -24.46
N LEU A 301 23.30 -29.82 -24.15
CA LEU A 301 23.64 -28.73 -23.25
C LEU A 301 23.12 -27.38 -23.77
N ARG A 302 23.29 -27.10 -25.06
CA ARG A 302 22.79 -25.85 -25.68
C ARG A 302 21.26 -25.78 -25.67
N HIS A 303 20.57 -26.87 -26.00
CA HIS A 303 19.10 -26.93 -25.91
C HIS A 303 18.59 -26.74 -24.47
N PHE A 304 19.27 -27.33 -23.49
CA PHE A 304 18.93 -27.18 -22.08
C PHE A 304 19.13 -25.74 -21.59
N ASN A 305 20.30 -25.15 -21.86
CA ASN A 305 20.62 -23.77 -21.43
C ASN A 305 19.62 -22.74 -22.00
N ARG A 306 19.24 -22.86 -23.27
CA ARG A 306 18.21 -21.99 -23.87
C ARG A 306 16.86 -22.11 -23.17
N ARG A 307 16.47 -23.34 -22.79
CA ARG A 307 15.20 -23.57 -22.09
C ARG A 307 15.22 -22.92 -20.70
N LEU A 308 16.32 -23.08 -19.96
CA LEU A 308 16.50 -22.44 -18.66
C LEU A 308 16.47 -20.91 -18.76
N GLN A 309 17.21 -20.32 -19.69
CA GLN A 309 17.24 -18.87 -19.88
C GLN A 309 15.85 -18.28 -20.17
N ARG A 310 15.06 -18.92 -21.04
CA ARG A 310 13.68 -18.48 -21.33
C ARG A 310 12.79 -18.53 -20.08
N SER A 311 12.89 -19.60 -19.29
CA SER A 311 12.12 -19.74 -18.04
C SER A 311 12.48 -18.65 -17.02
N ILE A 312 13.78 -18.36 -16.85
CA ILE A 312 14.27 -17.35 -15.90
C ILE A 312 13.82 -15.96 -16.33
N ASN A 313 13.97 -15.61 -17.62
CA ASN A 313 13.53 -14.30 -18.14
C ASN A 313 12.03 -14.08 -17.99
N THR A 314 11.21 -15.12 -18.25
CA THR A 314 9.75 -15.02 -18.09
C THR A 314 9.37 -14.79 -16.63
N LYS A 315 9.98 -15.53 -15.69
CA LYS A 315 9.73 -15.36 -14.25
C LYS A 315 10.12 -13.97 -13.76
N LEU A 316 11.23 -13.43 -14.28
CA LEU A 316 11.68 -12.07 -13.94
C LEU A 316 10.78 -10.98 -14.47
N GLN A 317 10.33 -11.12 -15.70
CA GLN A 317 9.43 -10.16 -16.31
C GLN A 317 8.10 -10.13 -15.56
N LEU A 318 7.59 -11.29 -15.14
CA LEU A 318 6.40 -11.39 -14.30
C LEU A 318 6.59 -10.70 -12.94
N GLN A 319 7.71 -10.94 -12.27
CA GLN A 319 8.01 -10.30 -10.98
C GLN A 319 8.05 -8.77 -11.12
N LYS A 320 8.71 -8.26 -12.17
CA LYS A 320 8.76 -6.81 -12.44
C LYS A 320 7.38 -6.22 -12.74
N THR A 321 6.52 -6.95 -13.45
CA THR A 321 5.13 -6.48 -13.70
C THR A 321 4.30 -6.45 -12.42
N LEU A 322 4.51 -7.39 -11.50
CA LEU A 322 3.82 -7.41 -10.20
C LEU A 322 4.26 -6.23 -9.34
N GLU A 323 5.56 -5.99 -9.20
CA GLU A 323 6.10 -4.84 -8.45
C GLU A 323 5.59 -3.50 -9.02
N SER A 324 5.55 -3.37 -10.34
CA SER A 324 5.03 -2.17 -10.99
C SER A 324 3.52 -1.98 -10.77
N LEU A 325 2.76 -3.08 -10.75
CA LEU A 325 1.31 -3.05 -10.51
C LEU A 325 1.02 -2.65 -9.06
N GLU A 326 1.75 -3.24 -8.10
CA GLU A 326 1.64 -2.94 -6.67
C GLU A 326 1.98 -1.46 -6.39
N SER A 327 3.04 -0.93 -7.00
CA SER A 327 3.40 0.48 -6.88
C SER A 327 2.33 1.42 -7.47
N ALA A 328 1.80 1.11 -8.65
CA ALA A 328 0.73 1.90 -9.26
C ALA A 328 -0.56 1.86 -8.41
N HIS A 329 -0.84 0.71 -7.81
CA HIS A 329 -1.97 0.51 -6.90
C HIS A 329 -1.85 1.38 -5.64
N GLN A 330 -0.67 1.39 -5.00
CA GLN A 330 -0.41 2.22 -3.82
C GLN A 330 -0.59 3.72 -4.11
N GLN A 331 -0.13 4.18 -5.27
CA GLN A 331 -0.31 5.57 -5.70
C GLN A 331 -1.79 5.95 -5.92
N LEU A 332 -2.61 5.00 -6.39
CA LEU A 332 -4.05 5.24 -6.54
C LEU A 332 -4.74 5.34 -5.17
N ILE A 333 -4.39 4.49 -4.22
CA ILE A 333 -4.89 4.56 -2.84
C ILE A 333 -4.57 5.92 -2.23
N GLU A 334 -3.32 6.39 -2.36
CA GLU A 334 -2.93 7.71 -1.83
C GLU A 334 -3.72 8.85 -2.49
N LYS A 335 -3.91 8.81 -3.81
CA LYS A 335 -4.71 9.82 -4.52
C LYS A 335 -6.17 9.82 -4.08
N GLU A 336 -6.77 8.65 -3.87
CA GLU A 336 -8.14 8.55 -3.38
C GLU A 336 -8.26 9.04 -1.93
N LYS A 337 -7.30 8.67 -1.06
CA LYS A 337 -7.21 9.22 0.30
C LYS A 337 -7.17 10.74 0.26
N MET A 338 -6.33 11.34 -0.58
CA MET A 338 -6.22 12.80 -0.71
C MET A 338 -7.50 13.44 -1.26
N ALA A 339 -8.18 12.80 -2.21
CA ALA A 339 -9.45 13.29 -2.74
C ALA A 339 -10.56 13.26 -1.68
N MET A 340 -10.68 12.15 -0.93
CA MET A 340 -11.59 12.04 0.21
C MET A 340 -11.27 13.06 1.30
N LEU A 341 -10.00 13.19 1.68
CA LEU A 341 -9.56 14.18 2.66
C LEU A 341 -9.90 15.59 2.17
N GLY A 342 -9.72 15.90 0.88
CA GLY A 342 -10.09 17.19 0.31
C GLY A 342 -11.59 17.49 0.40
N GLN A 343 -12.45 16.51 0.13
CA GLN A 343 -13.90 16.65 0.24
C GLN A 343 -14.36 16.79 1.71
N LEU A 344 -13.75 16.01 2.61
CA LEU A 344 -13.96 16.13 4.05
C LEU A 344 -13.50 17.48 4.57
N VAL A 345 -12.31 17.94 4.20
CA VAL A 345 -11.76 19.25 4.60
C VAL A 345 -12.66 20.39 4.11
N ALA A 346 -13.20 20.32 2.89
CA ALA A 346 -14.14 21.33 2.40
C ALA A 346 -15.46 21.35 3.20
N GLY A 347 -16.02 20.17 3.51
CA GLY A 347 -17.23 20.04 4.34
C GLY A 347 -16.99 20.47 5.79
N VAL A 348 -15.86 20.07 6.37
CA VAL A 348 -15.39 20.44 7.70
C VAL A 348 -15.11 21.92 7.81
N ALA A 349 -14.48 22.54 6.81
CA ALA A 349 -14.24 23.98 6.83
C ALA A 349 -15.57 24.74 6.90
N HIS A 350 -16.57 24.32 6.13
CA HIS A 350 -17.92 24.88 6.18
C HIS A 350 -18.59 24.63 7.54
N GLU A 351 -18.44 23.42 8.09
CA GLU A 351 -18.97 23.01 9.40
C GLU A 351 -18.29 23.71 10.59
N LEU A 352 -17.01 24.08 10.49
CA LEU A 352 -16.24 24.87 11.45
C LEU A 352 -16.58 26.35 11.36
N ASN A 353 -16.73 26.88 10.15
CA ASN A 353 -17.09 28.28 9.93
C ASN A 353 -18.44 28.64 10.57
N ASN A 354 -19.40 27.71 10.60
CA ASN A 354 -20.72 27.92 11.19
C ASN A 354 -20.70 28.23 12.72
N PRO A 355 -20.14 27.38 13.59
CA PRO A 355 -19.99 27.67 15.01
C PRO A 355 -19.05 28.85 15.25
N ILE A 356 -17.98 29.03 14.46
CA ILE A 356 -17.11 30.22 14.57
C ILE A 356 -17.92 31.49 14.34
N ALA A 357 -18.75 31.55 13.30
CA ALA A 357 -19.61 32.69 13.04
C ALA A 357 -20.64 32.92 14.16
N ALA A 358 -21.14 31.86 14.78
CA ALA A 358 -22.02 31.96 15.96
C ALA A 358 -21.28 32.47 17.21
N ILE A 359 -20.05 32.04 17.45
CA ILE A 359 -19.18 32.56 18.51
C ILE A 359 -18.90 34.05 18.29
N LEU A 360 -18.54 34.46 17.08
CA LEU A 360 -18.27 35.86 16.74
C LEU A 360 -19.51 36.74 16.99
N ARG A 361 -20.70 36.31 16.55
CA ARG A 361 -21.97 37.01 16.87
C ARG A 361 -22.25 37.04 18.37
N GLY A 362 -21.95 35.95 19.09
CA GLY A 362 -22.08 35.88 20.54
C GLY A 362 -21.19 36.89 21.25
N ILE A 363 -19.93 37.01 20.82
CA ILE A 363 -18.96 37.98 21.34
C ILE A 363 -19.44 39.41 21.07
N GLU A 364 -19.93 39.71 19.86
CA GLU A 364 -20.47 41.04 19.53
C GLU A 364 -21.65 41.42 20.44
N ASN A 365 -22.62 40.50 20.61
CA ASN A 365 -23.76 40.69 21.51
C ASN A 365 -23.32 40.85 22.97
N LEU A 366 -22.31 40.09 23.40
CA LEU A 366 -21.72 40.20 24.73
C LEU A 366 -21.11 41.58 24.93
N THR A 367 -20.30 42.09 24.00
CA THR A 367 -19.68 43.42 24.08
C THR A 367 -20.73 44.53 24.13
N GLN A 368 -21.79 44.44 23.32
CA GLN A 368 -22.87 45.44 23.31
C GLN A 368 -23.68 45.43 24.63
N SER A 369 -24.03 44.25 25.14
CA SER A 369 -24.91 44.12 26.31
C SER A 369 -24.18 44.28 27.65
N LEU A 370 -22.91 43.91 27.71
CA LEU A 370 -22.11 43.97 28.94
C LEU A 370 -21.91 45.41 29.43
N GLY A 371 -21.74 46.36 28.51
CA GLY A 371 -21.65 47.79 28.85
C GLY A 371 -22.90 48.28 29.59
N SER A 372 -24.09 47.90 29.10
CA SER A 372 -25.37 48.25 29.74
C SER A 372 -25.56 47.56 31.10
N VAL A 373 -25.14 46.30 31.23
CA VAL A 373 -25.17 45.54 32.50
C VAL A 373 -24.25 46.14 33.56
N LEU A 374 -23.08 46.64 33.18
CA LEU A 374 -22.14 47.27 34.12
C LEU A 374 -22.63 48.65 34.58
N GLN A 375 -23.35 49.39 33.72
CA GLN A 375 -23.93 50.69 34.05
C GLN A 375 -25.17 50.58 34.97
N SER A 376 -25.89 49.46 34.96
CA SER A 376 -27.07 49.23 35.81
C SER A 376 -26.77 48.98 37.30
N ARG A 377 -25.54 49.21 37.77
CA ARG A 377 -25.06 49.01 39.17
C ARG A 377 -25.79 49.79 40.27
N HIS A 378 -26.74 50.66 39.94
CA HIS A 378 -27.33 51.62 40.87
C HIS A 378 -28.55 51.07 41.64
N CYS A 379 -28.98 49.83 41.37
CA CYS A 379 -30.11 49.17 42.04
C CYS A 379 -29.81 47.71 42.38
N GLU A 380 -29.56 47.42 43.66
CA GLU A 380 -29.14 46.11 44.16
C GLU A 380 -30.19 45.00 43.94
N ALA A 381 -31.47 45.34 44.12
CA ALA A 381 -32.58 44.40 43.90
C ALA A 381 -32.68 43.97 42.41
N LEU A 382 -32.56 44.92 41.47
CA LEU A 382 -32.60 44.63 40.03
C LEU A 382 -31.37 43.85 39.57
N GLN A 383 -30.19 44.16 40.12
CA GLN A 383 -28.96 43.44 39.84
C GLN A 383 -29.04 41.97 40.28
N SER A 384 -29.54 41.70 41.49
CA SER A 384 -29.70 40.32 41.98
C SER A 384 -30.64 39.49 41.10
N LYS A 385 -31.69 40.13 40.57
CA LYS A 385 -32.66 39.52 39.64
C LYS A 385 -32.04 39.30 38.26
N GLY A 386 -31.27 40.27 37.77
CA GLY A 386 -30.52 40.17 36.51
C GLY A 386 -29.51 39.03 36.52
N ILE A 387 -28.76 38.83 37.61
CA ILE A 387 -27.82 37.71 37.75
C ILE A 387 -28.55 36.36 37.63
N LYS A 388 -29.70 36.20 38.29
CA LYS A 388 -30.51 34.97 38.17
C LYS A 388 -31.00 34.73 36.73
N VAL A 389 -31.43 35.79 36.05
CA VAL A 389 -31.85 35.72 34.64
C VAL A 389 -30.68 35.31 33.74
N LEU A 390 -29.48 35.83 33.98
CA LEU A 390 -28.26 35.46 33.27
C LEU A 390 -27.90 33.98 33.50
N ASP A 391 -27.86 33.53 34.75
CA ASP A 391 -27.54 32.14 35.09
C ASP A 391 -28.55 31.16 34.48
N ASN A 392 -29.83 31.50 34.53
CA ASN A 392 -30.88 30.73 33.86
C ASN A 392 -30.71 30.73 32.34
N ALA A 393 -30.39 31.88 31.72
CA ALA A 393 -30.14 31.97 30.28
C ALA A 393 -28.92 31.13 29.85
N LYS A 394 -27.92 31.00 30.73
CA LYS A 394 -26.73 30.19 30.48
C LYS A 394 -27.02 28.69 30.49
N LEU A 395 -27.98 28.24 31.31
CA LEU A 395 -28.29 26.82 31.53
C LEU A 395 -29.54 26.33 30.78
N SER A 396 -30.42 27.23 30.35
CA SER A 396 -31.72 26.87 29.78
C SER A 396 -31.62 26.38 28.32
N LYS A 397 -32.48 25.42 27.98
CA LYS A 397 -32.71 25.00 26.60
C LYS A 397 -33.61 26.02 25.89
N PRO A 398 -33.35 26.36 24.62
CA PRO A 398 -34.23 27.24 23.87
C PRO A 398 -35.65 26.66 23.80
N LEU A 399 -36.65 27.48 24.10
CA LEU A 399 -38.05 27.10 23.93
C LEU A 399 -38.43 27.10 22.44
N SER A 400 -39.35 26.21 22.06
CA SER A 400 -39.93 26.24 20.71
C SER A 400 -40.75 27.52 20.49
N THR A 401 -40.84 27.97 19.25
CA THR A 401 -41.65 29.15 18.89
C THR A 401 -43.14 28.96 19.16
N ALA A 402 -43.63 27.72 19.11
CA ALA A 402 -45.00 27.37 19.47
C ALA A 402 -45.23 27.52 20.99
N THR A 403 -44.36 26.94 21.80
CA THR A 403 -44.43 27.01 23.28
C THR A 403 -44.25 28.45 23.78
N LEU A 404 -43.35 29.23 23.16
CA LEU A 404 -43.18 30.66 23.47
C LEU A 404 -44.46 31.45 23.19
N ARG A 405 -45.14 31.19 22.07
CA ARG A 405 -46.40 31.88 21.73
C ARG A 405 -47.52 31.53 22.69
N GLU A 406 -47.64 30.26 23.06
CA GLU A 406 -48.66 29.77 23.98
C GLU A 406 -48.48 30.41 25.37
N LYS A 407 -47.27 30.31 25.94
CA LYS A 407 -46.95 30.94 27.23
C LYS A 407 -47.12 32.47 27.20
N ALA A 408 -46.74 33.13 26.11
CA ALA A 408 -46.89 34.59 26.00
C ALA A 408 -48.36 35.03 25.96
N ASN A 409 -49.25 34.24 25.35
CA ASN A 409 -50.68 34.53 25.32
C ASN A 409 -51.33 34.40 26.70
N GLN A 410 -50.78 33.57 27.59
CA GLN A 410 -51.31 33.39 28.96
C GLN A 410 -51.06 34.60 29.88
N LEU A 411 -50.13 35.51 29.54
CA LEU A 411 -49.76 36.66 30.37
C LEU A 411 -50.75 37.84 30.33
N ASN A 412 -51.77 37.81 29.45
CA ASN A 412 -52.79 38.87 29.30
C ASN A 412 -52.20 40.30 29.36
N LEU A 413 -51.22 40.58 28.50
CA LEU A 413 -50.56 41.88 28.34
C LEU A 413 -50.94 42.49 26.98
N ASP A 414 -51.20 43.80 26.94
CA ASP A 414 -51.59 44.51 25.71
C ASP A 414 -50.47 44.50 24.65
N ASN A 415 -49.21 44.55 25.10
CA ASN A 415 -48.05 44.47 24.24
C ASN A 415 -47.53 43.02 24.12
N ARG A 416 -47.86 42.37 22.99
CA ARG A 416 -47.42 41.01 22.67
C ARG A 416 -45.90 40.84 22.61
N ASN A 417 -45.14 41.87 22.22
CA ASN A 417 -43.68 41.77 22.17
C ASN A 417 -43.09 41.74 23.58
N LEU A 418 -43.64 42.53 24.50
CA LEU A 418 -43.21 42.56 25.89
C LEU A 418 -43.58 41.26 26.63
N ALA A 419 -44.77 40.70 26.35
CA ALA A 419 -45.16 39.38 26.85
C ALA A 419 -44.18 38.29 26.43
N ARG A 420 -43.77 38.28 25.15
CA ARG A 420 -42.75 37.35 24.65
C ARG A 420 -41.41 37.55 25.36
N LYS A 421 -40.96 38.80 25.56
CA LYS A 421 -39.73 39.08 26.31
C LYS A 421 -39.79 38.51 27.72
N ILE A 422 -40.86 38.75 28.47
CA ILE A 422 -41.02 38.23 29.85
C ILE A 422 -40.95 36.70 29.90
N VAL A 423 -41.56 36.00 28.95
CA VAL A 423 -41.47 34.52 28.86
C VAL A 423 -40.06 34.08 28.48
N THR A 424 -39.40 34.75 27.53
CA THR A 424 -38.03 34.43 27.14
C THR A 424 -37.06 34.60 28.32
N LEU A 425 -37.30 35.59 29.18
CA LEU A 425 -36.52 35.81 30.41
C LEU A 425 -36.80 34.78 31.52
N GLY A 426 -37.82 33.93 31.37
CA GLY A 426 -38.24 32.98 32.40
C GLY A 426 -38.92 33.64 33.60
N LEU A 427 -39.55 34.81 33.40
CA LEU A 427 -40.15 35.62 34.44
C LEU A 427 -41.69 35.54 34.43
N GLU A 428 -42.27 34.50 33.83
CA GLU A 428 -43.73 34.35 33.71
C GLU A 428 -44.46 34.20 35.05
N GLN A 429 -43.75 33.79 36.11
CA GLN A 429 -44.30 33.63 37.47
C GLN A 429 -44.13 34.89 38.33
N ASP A 430 -43.45 35.93 37.80
CA ASP A 430 -43.13 37.14 38.55
C ASP A 430 -44.28 38.15 38.55
N SER A 431 -45.26 37.88 39.41
CA SER A 431 -46.52 38.62 39.49
C SER A 431 -46.31 40.11 39.81
N GLU A 432 -45.26 40.46 40.57
CA GLU A 432 -44.93 41.85 40.90
C GLU A 432 -44.37 42.62 39.71
N LEU A 433 -43.43 42.04 38.96
CA LEU A 433 -42.88 42.65 37.76
C LEU A 433 -43.96 42.81 36.69
N ILE A 434 -44.77 41.79 36.46
CA ILE A 434 -45.90 41.83 35.50
C ILE A 434 -46.90 42.92 35.91
N GLY A 435 -47.17 43.07 37.21
CA GLY A 435 -48.01 44.14 37.75
C GLY A 435 -47.43 45.54 37.53
N ARG A 436 -46.11 45.74 37.70
CA ARG A 436 -45.44 47.02 37.44
C ARG A 436 -45.40 47.38 35.96
N VAL A 437 -45.13 46.39 35.10
CA VAL A 437 -45.13 46.54 33.64
C VAL A 437 -46.48 47.01 33.11
N LYS A 438 -47.61 46.56 33.70
CA LYS A 438 -48.96 47.02 33.32
C LYS A 438 -49.28 48.43 33.77
N ARG A 439 -48.59 48.96 34.79
CA ARG A 439 -48.95 50.20 35.49
C ARG A 439 -48.00 51.37 35.23
N SER A 440 -46.76 51.11 34.83
CA SER A 440 -45.71 52.13 34.74
C SER A 440 -44.68 51.83 33.65
N GLU A 441 -44.19 52.88 32.98
CA GLU A 441 -43.02 52.82 32.09
C GLU A 441 -41.75 52.36 32.80
N THR A 442 -41.65 52.54 34.12
CA THR A 442 -40.51 52.03 34.90
C THR A 442 -40.41 50.51 34.88
N GLY A 443 -41.55 49.80 34.86
CA GLY A 443 -41.57 48.34 34.75
C GLY A 443 -41.09 47.86 33.37
N VAL A 444 -41.36 48.63 32.31
CA VAL A 444 -40.86 48.33 30.96
C VAL A 444 -39.33 48.49 30.90
N LYS A 445 -38.78 49.56 31.50
CA LYS A 445 -37.33 49.78 31.61
C LYS A 445 -36.64 48.71 32.47
N GLU A 446 -37.28 48.22 33.54
CA GLU A 446 -36.77 47.07 34.31
C GLU A 446 -36.60 45.83 33.43
N VAL A 447 -37.57 45.54 32.54
CA VAL A 447 -37.48 44.40 31.60
C VAL A 447 -36.37 44.59 30.56
N GLU A 448 -36.16 45.82 30.05
CA GLU A 448 -35.07 46.12 29.11
C GLU A 448 -33.68 45.93 29.75
N VAL A 449 -33.53 46.31 31.03
CA VAL A 449 -32.28 46.04 31.76
C VAL A 449 -32.06 44.54 31.94
N LEU A 450 -33.09 43.79 32.34
CA LEU A 450 -33.02 42.33 32.50
C LEU A 450 -32.79 41.60 31.17
N GLU A 451 -33.25 42.16 30.06
CA GLU A 451 -32.95 41.68 28.71
C GLU A 451 -31.46 41.70 28.42
N ASN A 452 -30.73 42.74 28.83
CA ASN A 452 -29.28 42.78 28.66
C ASN A 452 -28.56 41.66 29.46
N TYR A 453 -29.02 41.37 30.68
CA TYR A 453 -28.50 40.24 31.46
C TYR A 453 -28.78 38.88 30.78
N PHE A 454 -29.98 38.72 30.21
CA PHE A 454 -30.32 37.53 29.43
C PHE A 454 -29.47 37.39 28.17
N GLN A 455 -29.25 38.49 27.43
CA GLN A 455 -28.41 38.47 26.22
C GLN A 455 -26.97 38.08 26.55
N VAL A 456 -26.42 38.58 27.67
CA VAL A 456 -25.10 38.15 28.16
C VAL A 456 -25.09 36.64 28.46
N GLY A 457 -26.07 36.13 29.22
CA GLY A 457 -26.14 34.70 29.55
C GLY A 457 -26.32 33.79 28.33
N ASN A 458 -27.16 34.21 27.38
CA ASN A 458 -27.39 33.47 26.14
C ASN A 458 -26.19 33.52 25.19
N ALA A 459 -25.48 34.66 25.13
CA ALA A 459 -24.23 34.78 24.39
C ALA A 459 -23.15 33.84 24.94
N LEU A 460 -22.96 33.81 26.27
CA LEU A 460 -22.03 32.89 26.92
C LEU A 460 -22.38 31.42 26.64
N ARG A 461 -23.65 31.04 26.75
CA ARG A 461 -24.11 29.68 26.38
C ARG A 461 -23.83 29.35 24.92
N SER A 462 -24.12 30.27 24.01
CA SER A 462 -23.88 30.06 22.59
C SER A 462 -22.39 29.86 22.29
N ILE A 463 -21.52 30.62 22.96
CA ILE A 463 -20.07 30.47 22.85
C ILE A 463 -19.63 29.11 23.38
N ASP A 464 -20.05 28.73 24.60
CA ASP A 464 -19.68 27.45 25.22
C ASP A 464 -20.11 26.25 24.35
N VAL A 465 -21.35 26.23 23.89
CA VAL A 465 -21.89 25.14 23.04
C VAL A 465 -21.15 25.07 21.71
N CYS A 466 -20.89 26.20 21.07
CA CYS A 466 -20.18 26.23 19.79
C CYS A 466 -18.70 25.86 19.95
N ALA A 467 -18.05 26.29 21.03
CA ALA A 467 -16.65 25.95 21.33
C ALA A 467 -16.48 24.46 21.62
N ALA A 468 -17.39 23.86 22.40
CA ALA A 468 -17.43 22.41 22.61
C ALA A 468 -17.58 21.66 21.27
N ARG A 469 -18.52 22.10 20.43
CA ARG A 469 -18.73 21.51 19.09
C ARG A 469 -17.49 21.59 18.20
N ILE A 470 -16.74 22.70 18.23
CA ILE A 470 -15.47 22.83 17.50
C ILE A 470 -14.43 21.87 18.06
N ALA A 471 -14.32 21.75 19.39
CA ALA A 471 -13.37 20.85 20.03
C ALA A 471 -13.65 19.39 19.67
N ASP A 472 -14.93 18.97 19.68
CA ASP A 472 -15.35 17.63 19.27
C ASP A 472 -15.02 17.37 17.79
N MET A 473 -15.32 18.33 16.90
CA MET A 473 -15.01 18.21 15.47
C MET A 473 -13.51 18.10 15.19
N VAL A 474 -12.69 18.90 15.87
CA VAL A 474 -11.22 18.84 15.78
C VAL A 474 -10.70 17.51 16.34
N LYS A 475 -11.31 16.97 17.40
CA LYS A 475 -10.97 15.66 17.96
C LYS A 475 -11.22 14.55 16.92
N SER A 476 -12.38 14.53 16.27
CA SER A 476 -12.71 13.54 15.23
C SER A 476 -11.83 13.71 13.97
N LEU A 477 -11.47 14.95 13.59
CA LEU A 477 -10.50 15.22 12.51
C LEU A 477 -9.09 14.74 12.80
N LYS A 478 -8.66 14.83 14.07
CA LYS A 478 -7.35 14.36 14.49
C LYS A 478 -7.20 12.84 14.30
N GLY A 479 -8.30 12.08 14.30
CA GLY A 479 -8.33 10.67 13.90
C GLY A 479 -7.90 10.45 12.44
N TYR A 480 -8.35 11.31 11.52
CA TYR A 480 -8.01 11.24 10.09
C TYR A 480 -6.59 11.72 9.75
N ALA A 481 -6.01 12.60 10.57
CA ALA A 481 -4.71 13.22 10.30
C ALA A 481 -3.51 12.48 10.94
N ARG A 482 -3.75 11.42 11.73
CA ARG A 482 -2.67 10.57 12.24
C ARG A 482 -2.14 9.71 11.10
N ALA A 483 -1.08 10.17 10.45
CA ALA A 483 -0.37 9.40 9.42
C ALA A 483 0.41 8.19 9.98
N ASP A 484 0.52 8.05 11.31
CA ASP A 484 1.50 7.16 11.94
C ASP A 484 0.95 5.88 12.59
N ASP A 485 -0.36 5.61 12.51
CA ASP A 485 -0.97 4.45 13.21
C ASP A 485 -1.58 3.42 12.24
N GLU A 486 -0.75 2.90 11.33
CA GLU A 486 -1.05 1.67 10.57
C GLU A 486 -0.95 0.39 11.43
N ARG A 487 -0.69 0.54 12.74
CA ARG A 487 -0.53 -0.59 13.66
C ARG A 487 -1.88 -1.16 14.06
N VAL A 488 -1.97 -2.49 14.01
CA VAL A 488 -3.12 -3.24 14.51
C VAL A 488 -3.15 -3.12 16.03
N HIS A 489 -4.26 -2.65 16.59
CA HIS A 489 -4.47 -2.60 18.03
C HIS A 489 -5.95 -2.78 18.38
N LYS A 490 -6.24 -3.01 19.67
CA LYS A 490 -7.61 -3.17 20.16
C LYS A 490 -8.33 -1.83 20.18
N VAL A 491 -9.42 -1.72 19.40
CA VAL A 491 -10.23 -0.50 19.30
C VAL A 491 -11.71 -0.84 19.34
N ASP A 492 -12.49 0.05 19.94
CA ASP A 492 -13.94 0.05 19.83
C ASP A 492 -14.36 0.65 18.47
N ILE A 493 -14.91 -0.18 17.59
CA ILE A 493 -15.34 0.25 16.26
C ILE A 493 -16.56 1.18 16.30
N HIS A 494 -17.35 1.18 17.40
CA HIS A 494 -18.49 2.08 17.54
C HIS A 494 -18.02 3.53 17.63
N GLU A 495 -16.90 3.81 18.33
CA GLU A 495 -16.31 5.15 18.36
C GLU A 495 -15.96 5.64 16.95
N GLY A 496 -15.36 4.77 16.13
CA GLY A 496 -15.00 5.11 14.75
C GLY A 496 -16.20 5.38 13.84
N ILE A 497 -17.31 4.64 14.01
CA ILE A 497 -18.55 4.85 13.26
C ILE A 497 -19.21 6.17 13.69
N GLU A 498 -19.30 6.44 14.99
CA GLU A 498 -19.86 7.67 15.53
C GLU A 498 -19.06 8.90 15.09
N ASP A 499 -17.72 8.83 15.11
CA ASP A 499 -16.86 9.89 14.57
C ASP A 499 -17.17 10.19 13.11
N THR A 500 -17.38 9.15 12.29
CA THR A 500 -17.78 9.33 10.89
C THR A 500 -19.18 9.91 10.75
N LEU A 501 -20.14 9.53 11.59
CA LEU A 501 -21.49 10.12 11.59
C LEU A 501 -21.47 11.61 11.94
N VAL A 502 -20.64 12.01 12.90
CA VAL A 502 -20.42 13.42 13.26
C VAL A 502 -19.88 14.21 12.08
N ILE A 503 -18.97 13.63 11.28
CA ILE A 503 -18.42 14.29 10.09
C ILE A 503 -19.50 14.52 9.02
N PHE A 504 -20.47 13.60 8.88
CA PHE A 504 -21.56 13.72 7.92
C PHE A 504 -22.83 14.41 8.49
N GLU A 505 -22.75 15.03 9.67
CA GLU A 505 -23.92 15.56 10.41
C GLU A 505 -24.80 16.49 9.55
N SER A 506 -24.23 17.42 8.77
CA SER A 506 -25.03 18.32 7.90
C SER A 506 -25.81 17.61 6.80
N ARG A 507 -25.23 16.56 6.21
CA ARG A 507 -25.90 15.77 5.15
C ARG A 507 -26.96 14.86 5.78
N LEU A 508 -26.66 14.29 6.96
CA LEU A 508 -27.54 13.40 7.68
C LEU A 508 -28.72 14.12 8.36
N LYS A 509 -28.62 15.43 8.67
CA LYS A 509 -29.74 16.23 9.25
C LYS A 509 -31.05 16.18 8.48
N ARG A 510 -30.99 15.90 7.17
CA ARG A 510 -32.16 15.79 6.31
C ARG A 510 -32.76 14.38 6.27
N HIS A 511 -32.10 13.41 6.89
CA HIS A 511 -32.37 11.98 6.81
C HIS A 511 -32.66 11.41 8.21
N LYS A 512 -33.33 10.27 8.28
CA LYS A 512 -33.52 9.53 9.53
C LYS A 512 -32.36 8.57 9.75
N VAL A 513 -31.53 8.81 10.77
CA VAL A 513 -30.44 7.91 11.15
C VAL A 513 -30.87 7.08 12.36
N ILE A 514 -30.74 5.77 12.27
CA ILE A 514 -31.04 4.82 13.36
C ILE A 514 -29.78 3.99 13.60
N THR A 515 -29.30 3.97 14.84
CA THR A 515 -28.17 3.15 15.27
C THR A 515 -28.64 2.11 16.28
N ASP A 516 -28.31 0.84 16.05
CA ASP A 516 -28.60 -0.28 16.94
C ASP A 516 -27.34 -1.12 17.15
N TYR A 517 -26.65 -0.84 18.26
CA TYR A 517 -25.36 -1.44 18.55
C TYR A 517 -25.49 -2.57 19.57
N CYS A 518 -25.00 -3.76 19.21
CA CYS A 518 -24.80 -4.82 20.19
C CYS A 518 -23.64 -4.49 21.13
N GLN A 519 -23.61 -5.10 22.31
CA GLN A 519 -22.47 -4.95 23.22
C GLN A 519 -21.27 -5.73 22.66
N LEU A 520 -20.17 -5.01 22.40
CA LEU A 520 -18.97 -5.54 21.77
C LEU A 520 -17.73 -5.20 22.59
N GLU A 521 -16.78 -6.15 22.71
CA GLU A 521 -15.44 -5.86 23.23
C GLU A 521 -14.53 -5.25 22.15
N PRO A 522 -13.50 -4.47 22.52
CA PRO A 522 -12.54 -3.92 21.56
C PRO A 522 -11.90 -5.00 20.67
N ILE A 523 -11.97 -4.79 19.35
CA ILE A 523 -11.46 -5.74 18.36
C ILE A 523 -10.07 -5.33 17.87
N TYR A 524 -9.25 -6.30 17.45
CA TYR A 524 -7.96 -6.02 16.83
C TYR A 524 -8.14 -5.59 15.38
N CYS A 525 -7.89 -4.31 15.10
CA CYS A 525 -8.00 -3.76 13.75
C CYS A 525 -7.01 -2.61 13.51
N GLN A 526 -6.88 -2.19 12.25
CA GLN A 526 -6.26 -0.93 11.85
C GLN A 526 -7.36 0.14 11.81
N PRO A 527 -7.44 1.06 12.80
CA PRO A 527 -8.60 1.94 12.96
C PRO A 527 -8.78 2.90 11.78
N ILE A 528 -7.68 3.45 11.27
CA ILE A 528 -7.70 4.38 10.12
C ILE A 528 -8.24 3.68 8.87
N ALA A 529 -7.84 2.42 8.66
CA ALA A 529 -8.32 1.63 7.52
C ALA A 529 -9.82 1.36 7.64
N LEU A 530 -10.31 0.94 8.82
CA LEU A 530 -11.76 0.75 9.02
C LEU A 530 -12.54 2.06 8.95
N GLN A 531 -11.98 3.17 9.41
CA GLN A 531 -12.62 4.48 9.30
C GLN A 531 -12.81 4.91 7.84
N GLN A 532 -11.89 4.55 6.95
CA GLN A 532 -12.05 4.70 5.51
C GLN A 532 -13.23 3.86 4.97
N VAL A 533 -13.41 2.65 5.49
CA VAL A 533 -14.56 1.79 5.14
C VAL A 533 -15.87 2.44 5.57
N TRP A 534 -15.98 2.89 6.82
CA TRP A 534 -17.20 3.54 7.35
C TRP A 534 -17.56 4.79 6.54
N THR A 535 -16.54 5.61 6.21
CA THR A 535 -16.71 6.82 5.39
C THR A 535 -17.32 6.49 4.03
N ASN A 536 -16.80 5.46 3.37
CA ASN A 536 -17.27 5.03 2.06
C ASN A 536 -18.67 4.43 2.11
N MET A 537 -18.98 3.60 3.12
CA MET A 537 -20.32 3.03 3.29
C MET A 537 -21.37 4.13 3.51
N ILE A 538 -21.11 5.05 4.43
CA ILE A 538 -22.04 6.14 4.77
C ILE A 538 -22.20 7.12 3.59
N SER A 539 -21.09 7.47 2.91
CA SER A 539 -21.13 8.34 1.74
C SER A 539 -21.94 7.72 0.59
N ASN A 540 -21.73 6.44 0.29
CA ASN A 540 -22.48 5.72 -0.74
C ASN A 540 -23.97 5.63 -0.43
N ALA A 541 -24.33 5.34 0.84
CA ALA A 541 -25.72 5.37 1.28
C ALA A 541 -26.35 6.77 1.09
N LEU A 542 -25.65 7.83 1.53
CA LEU A 542 -26.11 9.22 1.39
C LEU A 542 -26.28 9.67 -0.06
N ASP A 543 -25.52 9.11 -0.99
CA ASP A 543 -25.62 9.43 -2.41
C ASP A 543 -26.75 8.65 -3.11
N ALA A 544 -27.11 7.48 -2.58
CA ALA A 544 -28.18 6.63 -3.12
C ALA A 544 -29.57 6.96 -2.53
N MET A 545 -29.61 7.50 -1.31
CA MET A 545 -30.86 7.82 -0.60
C MET A 545 -31.63 8.98 -1.27
N PRO A 546 -32.97 8.92 -1.29
CA PRO A 546 -33.81 10.05 -1.69
C PRO A 546 -33.80 11.15 -0.63
N ASP A 547 -34.30 12.34 -0.97
CA ASP A 547 -34.55 13.42 0.00
C ASP A 547 -35.44 12.89 1.15
N GLN A 548 -34.99 13.05 2.40
CA GLN A 548 -35.60 12.44 3.60
C GLN A 548 -35.57 10.90 3.65
N GLY A 549 -34.54 10.29 3.07
CA GLY A 549 -34.22 8.87 3.25
C GLY A 549 -33.87 8.48 4.69
N ALA A 550 -33.64 7.18 4.89
CA ALA A 550 -33.32 6.57 6.17
C ALA A 550 -32.08 5.67 6.05
N LEU A 551 -31.14 5.86 6.98
CA LEU A 551 -29.94 5.05 7.15
C LEU A 551 -30.02 4.33 8.50
N THR A 552 -29.92 3.02 8.48
CA THR A 552 -29.88 2.18 9.68
C THR A 552 -28.54 1.48 9.77
N ILE A 553 -27.83 1.64 10.89
CA ILE A 553 -26.55 0.98 11.16
C ILE A 553 -26.76 0.01 12.31
N THR A 554 -26.48 -1.27 12.06
CA THR A 554 -26.65 -2.34 13.04
C THR A 554 -25.32 -3.06 13.27
N THR A 555 -25.05 -3.46 14.52
CA THR A 555 -23.94 -4.39 14.80
C THR A 555 -24.47 -5.65 15.47
N GLU A 556 -23.99 -6.81 15.02
CA GLU A 556 -24.37 -8.12 15.57
C GLU A 556 -23.16 -9.06 15.66
N LEU A 557 -23.13 -9.89 16.70
CA LEU A 557 -22.18 -10.99 16.85
C LEU A 557 -22.75 -12.25 16.18
N LYS A 558 -22.03 -12.78 15.19
CA LYS A 558 -22.41 -13.99 14.46
C LYS A 558 -21.29 -15.02 14.48
N THR A 559 -21.65 -16.28 14.67
CA THR A 559 -20.70 -17.40 14.57
C THR A 559 -20.88 -18.09 13.22
N ARG A 560 -19.80 -18.22 12.46
CA ARG A 560 -19.76 -18.94 11.17
C ARG A 560 -18.55 -19.87 11.16
N ASP A 561 -18.76 -21.13 10.79
CA ASP A 561 -17.72 -22.16 10.72
C ASP A 561 -16.89 -22.31 12.01
N GLY A 562 -17.53 -22.12 13.18
CA GLY A 562 -16.88 -22.22 14.49
C GLY A 562 -16.07 -21.00 14.91
N LYS A 563 -16.03 -19.93 14.10
CA LYS A 563 -15.38 -18.66 14.42
C LYS A 563 -16.40 -17.55 14.70
N ASN A 564 -16.07 -16.65 15.61
CA ASN A 564 -16.91 -15.51 15.94
C ASN A 564 -16.54 -14.29 15.09
N TYR A 565 -17.56 -13.67 14.51
CA TYR A 565 -17.46 -12.48 13.67
C TYR A 565 -18.33 -11.37 14.24
N VAL A 566 -17.84 -10.15 14.11
CA VAL A 566 -18.63 -8.93 14.23
C VAL A 566 -19.17 -8.60 12.85
N THR A 567 -20.47 -8.39 12.77
CA THR A 567 -21.11 -7.88 11.56
C THR A 567 -21.54 -6.44 11.77
N VAL A 568 -21.20 -5.57 10.82
CA VAL A 568 -21.64 -4.17 10.78
C VAL A 568 -22.44 -3.99 9.50
N ALA A 569 -23.76 -3.80 9.62
CA ALA A 569 -24.63 -3.64 8.45
C ALA A 569 -25.12 -2.20 8.31
N PHE A 570 -24.95 -1.66 7.10
CA PHE A 570 -25.41 -0.35 6.67
C PHE A 570 -26.59 -0.54 5.71
N LEU A 571 -27.80 -0.26 6.21
CA LEU A 571 -29.05 -0.37 5.46
C LEU A 571 -29.55 1.02 5.08
N ASP A 572 -29.62 1.30 3.79
CA ASP A 572 -30.25 2.49 3.23
C ASP A 572 -31.51 2.14 2.43
N ASN A 573 -32.43 3.10 2.34
CA ASN A 573 -33.64 3.01 1.51
C ASN A 573 -33.48 3.72 0.15
N GLY A 574 -32.29 3.64 -0.43
CA GLY A 574 -31.95 4.27 -1.71
C GLY A 574 -32.46 3.51 -2.94
N CYS A 575 -31.94 3.89 -4.10
CA CYS A 575 -32.34 3.34 -5.41
C CYS A 575 -32.02 1.85 -5.62
N GLY A 576 -31.25 1.21 -4.74
CA GLY A 576 -30.90 -0.20 -4.85
C GLY A 576 -29.92 -0.52 -5.98
N ILE A 577 -29.40 -1.76 -5.98
CA ILE A 577 -28.39 -2.27 -6.92
C ILE A 577 -28.98 -3.48 -7.68
N PRO A 578 -29.06 -3.43 -9.03
CA PRO A 578 -29.49 -4.56 -9.84
C PRO A 578 -28.62 -5.81 -9.63
N ALA A 579 -29.23 -7.00 -9.63
CA ALA A 579 -28.53 -8.27 -9.39
C ALA A 579 -27.33 -8.50 -10.33
N GLN A 580 -27.43 -8.06 -11.58
CA GLN A 580 -26.37 -8.18 -12.60
C GLN A 580 -25.15 -7.29 -12.31
N GLN A 581 -25.31 -6.26 -11.47
CA GLN A 581 -24.27 -5.28 -11.16
C GLN A 581 -23.63 -5.53 -9.78
N LYS A 582 -24.20 -6.41 -8.95
CA LYS A 582 -23.73 -6.66 -7.57
C LYS A 582 -22.27 -7.13 -7.48
N GLU A 583 -21.78 -7.87 -8.47
CA GLU A 583 -20.36 -8.26 -8.52
C GLU A 583 -19.49 -7.16 -9.14
N ALA A 584 -20.01 -6.43 -10.13
CA ALA A 584 -19.27 -5.39 -10.85
C ALA A 584 -18.99 -4.13 -10.01
N ILE A 585 -19.79 -3.85 -8.97
CA ILE A 585 -19.58 -2.66 -8.11
C ILE A 585 -18.24 -2.68 -7.36
N PHE A 586 -17.58 -3.84 -7.26
CA PHE A 586 -16.28 -3.99 -6.62
C PHE A 586 -15.10 -3.91 -7.61
N GLU A 587 -15.36 -3.82 -8.93
CA GLU A 587 -14.31 -3.66 -9.94
C GLU A 587 -13.70 -2.24 -9.90
N LEU A 588 -12.40 -2.15 -10.21
CA LEU A 588 -11.71 -0.86 -10.28
C LEU A 588 -12.32 0.04 -11.36
N ASN A 589 -12.52 1.32 -11.01
CA ASN A 589 -13.11 2.37 -11.85
C ASN A 589 -14.59 2.18 -12.19
N TYR A 590 -15.28 1.27 -11.50
CA TYR A 590 -16.73 1.15 -11.64
C TYR A 590 -17.42 2.31 -10.93
N THR A 591 -18.09 3.19 -11.69
CA THR A 591 -18.82 4.34 -11.14
C THR A 591 -20.14 4.57 -11.87
N THR A 592 -21.21 4.79 -11.10
CA THR A 592 -22.55 5.13 -11.61
C THR A 592 -22.82 6.64 -11.58
N LYS A 593 -21.83 7.44 -11.13
CA LYS A 593 -21.94 8.90 -10.98
C LYS A 593 -21.53 9.61 -12.28
N LYS A 594 -22.37 10.54 -12.77
CA LYS A 594 -22.09 11.34 -13.99
C LYS A 594 -20.87 12.26 -13.81
N GLU A 595 -20.15 12.51 -14.91
CA GLU A 595 -19.04 13.47 -15.00
C GLU A 595 -19.43 14.81 -14.36
N GLY A 596 -18.88 15.09 -13.17
CA GLY A 596 -19.21 16.26 -12.35
C GLY A 596 -19.36 15.98 -10.86
N ASN A 597 -19.78 14.76 -10.48
CA ASN A 597 -19.72 14.27 -9.10
C ASN A 597 -18.59 13.25 -8.99
N PHE A 598 -17.52 13.62 -8.28
CA PHE A 598 -16.27 12.86 -8.19
C PHE A 598 -16.47 11.52 -7.47
N GLY A 599 -16.79 10.47 -8.22
CA GLY A 599 -16.62 9.09 -7.82
C GLY A 599 -15.67 8.43 -8.79
N LEU A 600 -14.39 8.30 -8.42
CA LEU A 600 -13.37 7.60 -9.22
C LEU A 600 -13.71 6.11 -9.44
N GLY A 601 -14.71 5.58 -8.74
CA GLY A 601 -15.12 4.17 -8.83
C GLY A 601 -14.16 3.20 -8.15
N ILE A 602 -13.44 3.68 -7.13
CA ILE A 602 -12.38 2.92 -6.45
C ILE A 602 -12.76 2.65 -4.98
N GLY A 603 -13.62 3.46 -4.37
CA GLY A 603 -13.95 3.37 -2.94
C GLY A 603 -14.47 2.02 -2.44
N LEU A 604 -15.36 1.34 -3.17
CA LEU A 604 -15.84 -0.01 -2.79
C LEU A 604 -14.75 -1.08 -2.94
N SER A 605 -13.89 -0.95 -3.96
CA SER A 605 -12.75 -1.84 -4.18
C SER A 605 -11.71 -1.72 -3.06
N ILE A 606 -11.47 -0.50 -2.55
CA ILE A 606 -10.62 -0.30 -1.37
C ILE A 606 -11.26 -0.87 -0.11
N CYS A 607 -12.58 -0.71 0.05
CA CYS A 607 -13.27 -1.30 1.20
C CYS A 607 -13.08 -2.81 1.22
N LEU A 608 -13.25 -3.48 0.07
CA LEU A 608 -13.04 -4.91 -0.05
C LEU A 608 -11.60 -5.31 0.32
N GLN A 609 -10.60 -4.55 -0.14
CA GLN A 609 -9.19 -4.81 0.18
C GLN A 609 -8.89 -4.65 1.67
N ILE A 610 -9.37 -3.56 2.29
CA ILE A 610 -9.19 -3.31 3.71
C ILE A 610 -9.84 -4.44 4.52
N ILE A 611 -11.07 -4.80 4.21
CA ILE A 611 -11.80 -5.85 4.92
C ILE A 611 -11.13 -7.22 4.72
N HIS A 612 -10.63 -7.54 3.53
CA HIS A 612 -9.85 -8.76 3.31
C HIS A 612 -8.52 -8.78 4.06
N ALA A 613 -7.82 -7.64 4.15
CA ALA A 613 -6.60 -7.53 4.95
C ALA A 613 -6.87 -7.79 6.45
N HIS A 614 -8.10 -7.55 6.90
CA HIS A 614 -8.58 -7.87 8.25
C HIS A 614 -9.14 -9.29 8.38
N GLY A 615 -9.03 -10.14 7.34
CA GLY A 615 -9.58 -11.50 7.34
C GLY A 615 -11.11 -11.57 7.22
N GLY A 616 -11.74 -10.49 6.77
CA GLY A 616 -13.17 -10.34 6.62
C GLY A 616 -13.68 -10.41 5.17
N TRP A 617 -14.97 -10.16 4.98
CA TRP A 617 -15.59 -9.96 3.67
C TRP A 617 -16.79 -8.99 3.76
N ILE A 618 -17.34 -8.62 2.60
CA ILE A 618 -18.52 -7.73 2.48
C ILE A 618 -19.62 -8.48 1.75
N ASP A 619 -20.82 -8.55 2.34
CA ASP A 619 -22.03 -9.07 1.72
C ASP A 619 -22.94 -7.92 1.26
N VAL A 620 -23.57 -8.09 0.09
CA VAL A 620 -24.46 -7.10 -0.51
C VAL A 620 -25.86 -7.69 -0.70
N ASP A 621 -26.81 -7.23 0.11
CA ASP A 621 -28.22 -7.46 -0.13
C ASP A 621 -28.87 -6.17 -0.65
N SER A 622 -29.63 -6.26 -1.72
CA SER A 622 -30.24 -5.07 -2.32
C SER A 622 -31.37 -5.43 -3.26
N VAL A 623 -32.41 -4.60 -3.21
CA VAL A 623 -33.58 -4.64 -4.08
C VAL A 623 -33.74 -3.27 -4.72
N VAL A 624 -33.81 -3.25 -6.06
CA VAL A 624 -33.96 -2.03 -6.85
C VAL A 624 -35.19 -1.24 -6.41
N ASP A 625 -35.02 0.07 -6.27
CA ASP A 625 -36.01 1.06 -5.80
C ASP A 625 -36.57 0.80 -4.40
N GLN A 626 -35.91 -0.03 -3.59
CA GLN A 626 -36.32 -0.31 -2.20
C GLN A 626 -35.20 -0.06 -1.19
N TYR A 627 -34.09 -0.80 -1.30
CA TYR A 627 -33.02 -0.71 -0.32
C TYR A 627 -31.69 -1.27 -0.82
N THR A 628 -30.62 -0.85 -0.14
CA THR A 628 -29.30 -1.50 -0.20
C THR A 628 -28.82 -1.75 1.22
N CYS A 629 -28.31 -2.95 1.47
CA CYS A 629 -27.74 -3.39 2.73
C CYS A 629 -26.33 -3.91 2.46
N MET A 630 -25.33 -3.15 2.93
CA MET A 630 -23.92 -3.54 2.90
C MET A 630 -23.56 -4.11 4.27
N THR A 631 -23.23 -5.39 4.35
CA THR A 631 -22.86 -6.07 5.60
C THR A 631 -21.37 -6.39 5.61
N ILE A 632 -20.64 -5.78 6.53
CA ILE A 632 -19.21 -5.99 6.71
C ILE A 632 -18.98 -7.03 7.80
N TRP A 633 -18.22 -8.06 7.49
CA TRP A 633 -17.85 -9.14 8.41
C TRP A 633 -16.40 -8.99 8.83
N LEU A 634 -16.16 -8.85 10.13
CA LEU A 634 -14.82 -8.75 10.73
C LEU A 634 -14.62 -9.86 11.76
N PRO A 635 -13.51 -10.61 11.74
CA PRO A 635 -13.24 -11.60 12.77
C PRO A 635 -12.95 -10.93 14.12
N LEU A 636 -13.43 -11.52 15.21
CA LEU A 636 -13.12 -11.06 16.58
C LEU A 636 -11.66 -11.32 16.98
N GLU A 637 -11.05 -12.36 16.41
CA GLU A 637 -9.65 -12.73 16.60
C GLU A 637 -8.96 -12.77 15.22
N ALA A 638 -7.88 -12.02 15.06
CA ALA A 638 -7.10 -12.05 13.82
C ALA A 638 -6.39 -13.41 13.69
N GLU A 639 -6.52 -14.08 12.54
CA GLU A 639 -5.71 -15.28 12.26
C GLU A 639 -4.22 -14.88 12.23
N GLY A 640 -3.50 -15.16 13.32
CA GLY A 640 -2.07 -14.87 13.43
C GLY A 640 -1.58 -14.42 14.81
N THR A 641 -2.45 -14.11 15.77
CA THR A 641 -2.03 -13.74 17.15
C THR A 641 -1.82 -14.94 18.09
N HIS A 642 -1.34 -16.06 17.56
CA HIS A 642 -0.64 -17.06 18.34
C HIS A 642 0.86 -16.90 18.10
N HIS A 643 1.47 -15.92 18.79
CA HIS A 643 2.88 -16.01 19.14
C HIS A 643 3.06 -15.45 20.55
N GLU A 644 3.76 -16.25 21.35
CA GLU A 644 4.22 -16.00 22.72
C GLU A 644 4.99 -14.68 22.88
#